data_AF-A0A9E0YRS1-F1
#
_entry.id   AF-A0A9E0YRS1-F1
#
_cell.length_a   1.000
_cell.length_b   1.000
_cell.length_c   1.000
_cell.angle_alpha   90.00
_cell.angle_beta   90.00
_cell.angle_gamma   90.00
#
_symmetry.space_group_name_H-M   'P 1'
#
loop_
_entity.id
_entity.type
_entity.pdbx_description
1 polymer ?
#
loop_
_entity_poly.entity_id
_entity_poly.type
_entity_poly.pdbx_seq_one_letter_code
_entity_poly.pdbx_strand_id
1 'polypeptide(L)'
;MLIGLLVPNVHASPGEARIEARSSEGTVTVGDQAIDRRAAMGERNDQDRSGLRGPQQSDGLLEENPELIRFFEKMPPEVFAEFGTPEAAAALPESVESLRQQRPAPDFLFAEIVGAELEGMPVIDFRVTDEFGLGIQGLNQGENVRFSFTVNKLVPGSNGETNNWSTYVRADDEGVANISAGTYADGSLEDLGDGNYRFTFNDPLEAISDVAFEPDLTHRVGMEIRDAEIFGGEPDTVDTAFDILPSTGETEGIPSRSLVVQENCTSCHGDEEFAFHGGARKSVEQCVSCHQPGAFDGGSIGATLDFRVMVHKIHFGENLTQNYEFCGFGCENFGAPPDNYNDVVHPQDTRNCVTCHNPENPETPQAANIDNRGTAEVCASCHDDLAFDENGLTNANRNHIGLAQPNETCEACHAPDGLLQGNLAYHVIDSQVAAQRFSYNVLEVDNTAEGESPIVTFSITDPTDGDAPYDIAADPAFAGDGTRLAMSIAWPNTDFTNVGNDTGTDTTGRPAGQAISITLADGSGSLPSYITDNGDGTFTVDTLALDEPLVVPSTNPPLGSGTVMIEGHPAADFDFDGVYDDEVPATTGTSSFAINDSDAQDRRNVVSLENCQTCHAMNDGLALHGGNRTDNIVGCATCHTPNATDLFRRPADEDGTVNGMNAAAIDGIEDRTVSLGYMVHAIHAASAREEGYVAYGFGGRPHDYSDASYPRSPADCQACHDGDTYTLPLDQGQLAVTVDAGATVIETGFFGPGPDGFAPGDGSATDPTDDNNVSVETAACLSCHNSDVAKDHMSVRSDSGISFGNGWLMNPDPFNDPD
;
A
#
# COMPACT_ATOMS: atom_id res chain seq x y z
N MET A 1 1.64 -23.27 26.68
CA MET A 1 2.17 -22.23 27.59
C MET A 1 2.82 -21.18 26.71
N LEU A 2 1.99 -20.31 26.13
CA LEU A 2 2.34 -19.08 25.42
C LEU A 2 1.05 -18.23 25.49
N ILE A 3 1.15 -17.07 26.14
CA ILE A 3 0.08 -16.07 26.29
C ILE A 3 0.77 -14.74 26.01
N GLY A 4 0.13 -13.91 25.18
CA GLY A 4 0.20 -12.46 25.29
C GLY A 4 0.80 -11.77 24.08
N LEU A 5 -0.05 -11.16 23.26
CA LEU A 5 0.00 -9.74 22.91
C LEU A 5 -1.22 -9.44 22.01
N LEU A 6 -2.00 -8.44 22.42
CA LEU A 6 -2.77 -7.47 21.62
C LEU A 6 -3.91 -6.93 22.48
N VAL A 7 -3.73 -5.69 22.93
CA VAL A 7 -4.79 -4.81 23.44
C VAL A 7 -4.54 -3.46 22.73
N PRO A 8 -5.47 -2.95 21.91
CA PRO A 8 -5.41 -1.57 21.45
C PRO A 8 -5.92 -0.63 22.56
N ASN A 9 -5.18 0.45 22.80
CA ASN A 9 -5.61 1.52 23.68
C ASN A 9 -6.61 2.43 22.96
N VAL A 10 -7.82 2.51 23.52
CA VAL A 10 -8.88 3.46 23.20
C VAL A 10 -8.44 4.89 23.53
N HIS A 11 -8.52 5.85 22.60
CA HIS A 11 -8.77 7.27 22.92
C HIS A 11 -9.59 7.97 21.83
N ALA A 12 -10.51 8.82 22.30
CA ALA A 12 -11.63 9.42 21.59
C ALA A 12 -11.24 10.60 20.69
N SER A 13 -11.97 10.77 19.57
CA SER A 13 -11.88 11.94 18.69
C SER A 13 -12.48 13.21 19.37
N PRO A 14 -11.94 14.41 19.09
CA PRO A 14 -12.58 15.65 19.49
C PRO A 14 -13.42 16.21 18.35
N GLY A 15 -14.75 16.08 18.48
CA GLY A 15 -15.72 16.86 17.72
C GLY A 15 -15.73 18.33 18.12
N GLU A 16 -15.99 19.19 17.14
CA GLU A 16 -16.06 20.65 17.25
C GLU A 16 -17.02 21.13 18.37
N ALA A 17 -16.51 21.93 19.31
CA ALA A 17 -17.36 22.77 20.16
C ALA A 17 -16.67 24.07 20.61
N ARG A 18 -17.27 25.16 20.14
CA ARG A 18 -17.10 26.58 20.49
C ARG A 18 -16.64 26.88 21.93
N ILE A 19 -15.63 27.75 22.00
CA ILE A 19 -15.08 28.38 23.21
C ILE A 19 -16.10 29.36 23.84
N GLU A 20 -16.52 29.10 25.07
CA GLU A 20 -16.94 30.15 26.02
C GLU A 20 -16.18 30.00 27.35
N ALA A 21 -15.47 31.06 27.72
CA ALA A 21 -14.63 31.14 28.89
C ALA A 21 -15.41 31.09 30.22
N ARG A 22 -14.93 30.32 31.20
CA ARG A 22 -15.14 30.58 32.63
C ARG A 22 -14.01 30.01 33.50
N SER A 23 -13.44 30.93 34.29
CA SER A 23 -12.49 30.72 35.38
C SER A 23 -13.05 29.86 36.53
N SER A 24 -12.20 29.03 37.17
CA SER A 24 -11.81 29.11 38.59
C SER A 24 -11.34 27.77 39.16
N GLU A 25 -10.13 27.78 39.72
CA GLU A 25 -9.69 27.11 40.97
C GLU A 25 -10.13 25.66 41.26
N GLY A 26 -9.14 24.75 41.36
CA GLY A 26 -9.36 23.42 41.94
C GLY A 26 -8.10 22.55 41.97
N THR A 27 -7.19 22.81 42.91
CA THR A 27 -6.07 21.92 43.27
C THR A 27 -6.57 20.60 43.86
N VAL A 28 -6.09 19.47 43.32
CA VAL A 28 -5.99 18.19 44.05
C VAL A 28 -4.59 17.61 43.84
N THR A 29 -3.88 17.49 44.95
CA THR A 29 -2.56 16.85 45.11
C THR A 29 -2.70 15.32 45.16
N VAL A 30 -1.88 14.59 44.40
CA VAL A 30 -1.57 13.17 44.60
C VAL A 30 -0.05 13.02 44.68
N GLY A 31 0.41 12.26 45.67
CA GLY A 31 1.77 12.31 46.22
C GLY A 31 2.86 11.53 45.46
N ASP A 32 4.08 11.93 45.81
CA ASP A 32 5.38 11.47 45.35
C ASP A 32 5.58 9.95 45.40
N GLN A 33 5.93 9.35 44.25
CA GLN A 33 6.94 8.30 44.14
C GLN A 33 7.67 8.43 42.78
N ALA A 34 8.64 9.34 42.73
CA ALA A 34 9.65 9.33 41.66
C ALA A 34 10.62 8.17 41.94
N ILE A 35 10.63 7.17 41.06
CA ILE A 35 11.72 6.18 41.00
C ILE A 35 12.83 6.79 40.16
N ASP A 36 13.81 7.39 40.83
CA ASP A 36 15.06 7.88 40.26
C ASP A 36 15.87 6.70 39.70
N ARG A 37 15.73 6.45 38.39
CA ARG A 37 16.52 5.45 37.64
C ARG A 37 17.84 6.00 37.10
N ARG A 38 18.13 7.30 37.24
CA ARG A 38 19.36 7.90 36.67
C ARG A 38 20.58 7.84 37.60
N ALA A 39 20.38 7.73 38.91
CA ALA A 39 21.50 7.59 39.86
C ALA A 39 22.20 6.20 39.83
N ALA A 40 21.58 5.16 39.26
CA ALA A 40 22.12 3.80 39.24
C ALA A 40 22.87 3.41 37.94
N MET A 41 22.96 4.34 36.97
CA MET A 41 23.71 4.15 35.71
C MET A 41 25.08 4.85 35.72
N GLY A 42 25.24 5.92 36.51
CA GLY A 42 26.52 6.64 36.62
C GLY A 42 27.64 5.84 37.34
N GLU A 43 27.31 4.96 38.29
CA GLU A 43 28.31 4.22 39.07
C GLU A 43 28.78 2.90 38.41
N ARG A 44 28.12 2.45 37.32
CA ARG A 44 28.56 1.26 36.57
C ARG A 44 29.56 1.58 35.46
N ASN A 45 29.60 2.83 34.98
CA ASN A 45 30.44 3.22 33.85
C ASN A 45 31.91 3.57 34.22
N ASP A 46 32.21 3.71 35.51
CA ASP A 46 33.56 4.02 36.01
C ASP A 46 34.41 2.77 36.33
N GLN A 47 33.84 1.57 36.36
CA GLN A 47 34.60 0.33 36.63
C GLN A 47 35.15 -0.35 35.36
N ASP A 48 34.57 -0.13 34.18
CA ASP A 48 35.05 -0.74 32.92
C ASP A 48 36.14 0.06 32.19
N ARG A 49 36.44 1.28 32.63
CA ARG A 49 37.42 2.17 31.97
C ARG A 49 38.90 1.89 32.29
N SER A 50 39.23 0.81 33.02
CA SER A 50 40.62 0.52 33.42
C SER A 50 41.28 -0.71 32.77
N GLY A 51 40.60 -1.44 31.87
CA GLY A 51 41.12 -2.68 31.27
C GLY A 51 41.84 -2.56 29.92
N LEU A 52 41.66 -1.47 29.16
CA LEU A 52 42.06 -1.42 27.75
C LEU A 52 43.49 -0.88 27.52
N ARG A 53 44.51 -1.58 28.03
CA ARG A 53 45.90 -1.52 27.50
C ARG A 53 46.63 -2.85 27.70
N GLY A 54 46.45 -3.79 26.78
CA GLY A 54 47.23 -5.03 26.67
C GLY A 54 46.83 -5.84 25.42
N PRO A 55 47.76 -6.57 24.78
CA PRO A 55 47.54 -7.15 23.45
C PRO A 55 46.56 -8.34 23.49
N GLN A 56 45.73 -8.40 22.45
CA GLN A 56 44.63 -9.34 22.20
C GLN A 56 44.95 -10.82 22.47
N GLN A 57 44.07 -11.46 23.25
CA GLN A 57 43.70 -12.87 23.09
C GLN A 57 42.17 -12.91 22.95
N SER A 58 41.73 -13.45 21.81
CA SER A 58 40.33 -13.72 21.47
C SER A 58 39.84 -14.92 22.29
N ASP A 59 38.89 -14.69 23.20
CA ASP A 59 38.04 -15.75 23.76
C ASP A 59 36.67 -15.16 24.16
N GLY A 60 35.60 -15.68 23.55
CA GLY A 60 34.25 -15.79 24.13
C GLY A 60 33.34 -14.56 24.17
N LEU A 61 32.74 -14.16 23.03
CA LEU A 61 31.54 -13.29 22.99
C LEU A 61 30.24 -14.05 22.63
N LEU A 62 30.30 -15.37 22.46
CA LEU A 62 29.18 -16.18 21.95
C LEU A 62 28.39 -16.95 23.03
N GLU A 63 28.77 -16.90 24.31
CA GLU A 63 28.18 -17.79 25.33
C GLU A 63 27.14 -17.15 26.26
N GLU A 64 26.83 -15.85 26.19
CA GLU A 64 25.93 -15.22 27.19
C GLU A 64 24.82 -14.30 26.62
N ASN A 65 24.38 -14.45 25.36
CA ASN A 65 23.20 -13.73 24.87
C ASN A 65 22.18 -14.65 24.16
N PRO A 66 21.07 -15.04 24.82
CA PRO A 66 20.02 -15.90 24.25
C PRO A 66 19.35 -15.34 22.99
N GLU A 67 19.30 -14.01 22.85
CA GLU A 67 18.71 -13.34 21.67
C GLU A 67 19.66 -13.40 20.46
N LEU A 68 20.98 -13.35 20.69
CA LEU A 68 21.99 -13.51 19.64
C LEU A 68 21.99 -14.95 19.08
N ILE A 69 21.73 -15.94 19.93
CA ILE A 69 21.61 -17.36 19.53
C ILE A 69 20.35 -17.56 18.66
N ARG A 70 19.24 -16.93 19.01
CA ARG A 70 17.99 -16.96 18.22
C ARG A 70 18.12 -16.35 16.82
N PHE A 71 18.95 -15.31 16.68
CA PHE A 71 19.25 -14.69 15.39
C PHE A 71 19.98 -15.66 14.44
N PHE A 72 20.95 -16.44 14.94
CA PHE A 72 21.70 -17.41 14.13
C PHE A 72 20.94 -18.73 13.88
N GLU A 73 20.02 -19.13 14.77
CA GLU A 73 19.19 -20.33 14.58
C GLU A 73 18.19 -20.24 13.42
N LYS A 74 17.88 -19.02 12.94
CA LYS A 74 16.98 -18.77 11.82
C LYS A 74 17.67 -18.62 10.46
N MET A 75 19.00 -18.70 10.40
CA MET A 75 19.72 -18.55 9.12
C MET A 75 19.60 -19.81 8.25
N PRO A 76 19.43 -19.65 6.92
CA PRO A 76 19.47 -20.77 5.97
C PRO A 76 20.81 -21.53 6.07
N PRO A 77 20.80 -22.87 5.94
CA PRO A 77 22.01 -23.69 6.05
C PRO A 77 23.11 -23.30 5.07
N GLU A 78 22.77 -22.69 3.94
CA GLU A 78 23.75 -22.23 2.94
C GLU A 78 24.61 -21.08 3.46
N VAL A 79 24.06 -20.20 4.31
CA VAL A 79 24.78 -19.05 4.91
C VAL A 79 25.75 -19.52 5.99
N PHE A 80 25.39 -20.56 6.75
CA PHE A 80 26.27 -21.15 7.76
C PHE A 80 27.46 -21.91 7.14
N ALA A 81 27.27 -22.46 5.93
CA ALA A 81 28.30 -23.18 5.18
C ALA A 81 29.43 -22.25 4.68
N GLU A 82 29.17 -20.96 4.54
CA GLU A 82 30.16 -19.97 4.09
C GLU A 82 31.20 -19.62 5.19
N PHE A 83 30.91 -19.95 6.45
CA PHE A 83 31.76 -19.63 7.62
C PHE A 83 32.39 -20.84 8.33
N GLY A 84 32.13 -22.07 7.87
CA GLY A 84 32.68 -23.31 8.46
C GLY A 84 34.00 -23.75 7.83
N THR A 85 35.03 -24.02 8.64
CA THR A 85 36.35 -24.45 8.12
C THR A 85 36.29 -25.82 7.40
N PRO A 86 37.23 -26.10 6.49
CA PRO A 86 37.28 -27.34 5.68
C PRO A 86 37.35 -28.66 6.48
N GLU A 87 37.60 -28.62 7.79
CA GLU A 87 37.68 -29.81 8.63
C GLU A 87 36.32 -30.38 9.06
N ALA A 88 35.22 -29.62 8.97
CA ALA A 88 33.88 -30.14 9.26
C ALA A 88 33.35 -31.07 8.15
N ALA A 89 33.86 -30.93 6.92
CA ALA A 89 33.41 -31.68 5.74
C ALA A 89 33.98 -33.12 5.65
N ALA A 90 34.90 -33.53 6.54
CA ALA A 90 35.61 -34.81 6.44
C ALA A 90 35.05 -35.94 7.34
N ALA A 91 33.94 -35.73 8.05
CA ALA A 91 33.51 -36.61 9.15
C ALA A 91 32.25 -37.45 8.91
N LEU A 92 31.87 -37.77 7.66
CA LEU A 92 30.73 -38.68 7.42
C LEU A 92 31.12 -39.87 6.52
N PRO A 93 31.15 -41.10 7.07
CA PRO A 93 31.28 -42.32 6.28
C PRO A 93 29.93 -42.79 5.71
N GLU A 94 30.00 -43.29 4.47
CA GLU A 94 28.93 -43.94 3.71
C GLU A 94 28.30 -45.14 4.45
N SER A 95 26.97 -45.16 4.52
CA SER A 95 26.21 -46.40 4.42
C SER A 95 24.98 -46.18 3.54
N VAL A 96 24.97 -46.87 2.41
CA VAL A 96 24.03 -46.73 1.28
C VAL A 96 22.71 -47.43 1.57
N GLU A 97 22.10 -47.11 2.71
CA GLU A 97 20.75 -47.56 3.08
C GLU A 97 19.90 -46.40 3.66
N SER A 98 20.50 -45.20 3.86
CA SER A 98 19.82 -43.99 4.34
C SER A 98 19.44 -42.97 3.24
N LEU A 99 19.67 -43.27 1.95
CA LEU A 99 19.21 -42.42 0.82
C LEU A 99 17.73 -42.67 0.45
N ARG A 100 16.88 -43.02 1.43
CA ARG A 100 15.52 -42.49 1.42
C ARG A 100 15.64 -41.14 2.11
N GLN A 101 16.01 -40.09 1.37
CA GLN A 101 15.66 -38.75 1.84
C GLN A 101 14.15 -38.82 2.13
N GLN A 102 13.78 -38.63 3.40
CA GLN A 102 12.40 -38.27 3.71
C GLN A 102 12.13 -37.08 2.80
N ARG A 103 11.15 -37.22 1.90
CA ARG A 103 10.65 -36.08 1.15
C ARG A 103 10.39 -35.00 2.20
N PRO A 104 10.96 -33.78 2.05
CA PRO A 104 10.64 -32.71 2.96
C PRO A 104 9.12 -32.54 3.01
N ALA A 105 8.61 -32.02 4.12
CA ALA A 105 7.21 -31.60 4.14
C ALA A 105 7.00 -30.65 2.95
N PRO A 106 5.90 -30.81 2.18
CA PRO A 106 5.59 -29.86 1.14
C PRO A 106 5.37 -28.49 1.77
N ASP A 107 5.65 -27.43 1.02
CA ASP A 107 5.31 -26.07 1.45
C ASP A 107 3.83 -25.80 1.20
N PHE A 108 3.26 -26.37 0.14
CA PHE A 108 1.87 -26.16 -0.26
C PHE A 108 1.12 -27.46 -0.57
N LEU A 109 -0.17 -27.47 -0.28
CA LEU A 109 -1.12 -28.47 -0.77
C LEU A 109 -2.14 -27.82 -1.69
N PHE A 110 -2.20 -28.34 -2.92
CA PHE A 110 -3.17 -27.96 -3.93
C PHE A 110 -4.23 -29.04 -4.04
N ALA A 111 -5.48 -28.63 -4.07
CA ALA A 111 -6.61 -29.54 -4.20
C ALA A 111 -7.43 -29.23 -5.46
N GLU A 112 -7.90 -30.28 -6.13
CA GLU A 112 -8.74 -30.19 -7.32
C GLU A 112 -9.89 -31.17 -7.19
N ILE A 113 -11.13 -30.69 -7.16
CA ILE A 113 -12.30 -31.57 -7.25
C ILE A 113 -12.46 -32.01 -8.70
N VAL A 114 -12.51 -33.32 -8.93
CA VAL A 114 -12.62 -33.93 -10.26
C VAL A 114 -14.03 -34.48 -10.54
N GLY A 115 -14.87 -34.58 -9.52
CA GLY A 115 -16.26 -34.99 -9.67
C GLY A 115 -17.08 -34.87 -8.39
N ALA A 116 -18.39 -34.68 -8.54
CA ALA A 116 -19.33 -34.63 -7.43
C ALA A 116 -20.65 -35.32 -7.81
N GLU A 117 -21.10 -36.29 -7.02
CA GLU A 117 -22.44 -36.86 -7.08
C GLU A 117 -23.23 -36.34 -5.89
N LEU A 118 -24.30 -35.55 -6.13
CA LEU A 118 -25.04 -34.86 -5.06
C LEU A 118 -26.42 -35.48 -4.77
N GLU A 119 -26.89 -36.42 -5.59
CA GLU A 119 -28.17 -37.09 -5.38
C GLU A 119 -28.05 -38.16 -4.29
N GLY A 120 -28.84 -38.05 -3.23
CA GLY A 120 -28.75 -38.92 -2.07
C GLY A 120 -27.59 -38.49 -1.16
N MET A 121 -26.65 -39.39 -0.92
CA MET A 121 -25.47 -39.10 -0.10
C MET A 121 -24.40 -38.45 -0.97
N PRO A 122 -23.99 -37.20 -0.71
CA PRO A 122 -22.96 -36.57 -1.53
C PRO A 122 -21.65 -37.37 -1.53
N VAL A 123 -21.10 -37.58 -2.72
CA VAL A 123 -19.80 -38.22 -2.97
C VAL A 123 -18.94 -37.27 -3.78
N ILE A 124 -17.81 -36.85 -3.21
CA ILE A 124 -16.88 -35.91 -3.83
C ILE A 124 -15.58 -36.63 -4.14
N ASP A 125 -15.20 -36.62 -5.42
CA ASP A 125 -13.91 -37.12 -5.90
C ASP A 125 -12.97 -35.95 -6.13
N PHE A 126 -11.76 -36.03 -5.58
CA PHE A 126 -10.77 -34.97 -5.69
C PHE A 126 -9.35 -35.49 -5.68
N ARG A 127 -8.41 -34.64 -6.06
CA ARG A 127 -6.98 -34.90 -6.07
C ARG A 127 -6.25 -33.88 -5.21
N VAL A 128 -5.24 -34.33 -4.46
CA VAL A 128 -4.35 -33.49 -3.65
C VAL A 128 -2.91 -33.67 -4.11
N THR A 129 -2.25 -32.57 -4.45
CA THR A 129 -0.85 -32.52 -4.92
C THR A 129 -0.03 -31.50 -4.14
N ASP A 130 1.29 -31.65 -4.16
CA ASP A 130 2.22 -30.61 -3.68
C ASP A 130 2.57 -29.59 -4.78
N GLU A 131 3.45 -28.65 -4.45
CA GLU A 131 4.04 -27.65 -5.36
C GLU A 131 4.81 -28.26 -6.56
N PHE A 132 5.14 -29.55 -6.53
CA PHE A 132 5.77 -30.28 -7.63
C PHE A 132 4.78 -31.11 -8.45
N GLY A 133 3.48 -31.03 -8.16
CA GLY A 133 2.41 -31.77 -8.84
C GLY A 133 2.36 -33.27 -8.48
N LEU A 134 3.05 -33.68 -7.41
CA LEU A 134 3.10 -35.05 -6.93
C LEU A 134 1.95 -35.32 -5.95
N GLY A 135 1.17 -36.37 -6.22
CA GLY A 135 0.04 -36.76 -5.37
C GLY A 135 0.46 -37.06 -3.93
N ILE A 136 -0.27 -36.49 -2.97
CA ILE A 136 -0.08 -36.73 -1.53
C ILE A 136 -0.91 -37.93 -1.11
N GLN A 137 -0.29 -38.90 -0.43
CA GLN A 137 -0.96 -40.13 0.03
C GLN A 137 -0.96 -40.22 1.55
N GLY A 138 -1.86 -41.04 2.10
CA GLY A 138 -1.93 -41.26 3.54
C GLY A 138 -2.61 -40.14 4.33
N LEU A 139 -3.43 -39.34 3.66
CA LEU A 139 -4.34 -38.39 4.29
C LEU A 139 -5.52 -39.14 4.92
N ASN A 140 -5.78 -38.87 6.21
CA ASN A 140 -6.88 -39.47 6.97
C ASN A 140 -7.69 -38.37 7.64
N GLN A 141 -8.99 -38.31 7.30
CA GLN A 141 -9.93 -37.31 7.82
C GLN A 141 -9.96 -37.30 9.35
N GLY A 142 -9.66 -36.14 9.94
CA GLY A 142 -9.66 -35.93 11.39
C GLY A 142 -8.46 -36.49 12.14
N GLU A 143 -7.50 -37.12 11.45
CA GLU A 143 -6.24 -37.59 12.05
C GLU A 143 -5.08 -36.65 11.75
N ASN A 144 -4.79 -36.41 10.46
CA ASN A 144 -3.68 -35.57 10.00
C ASN A 144 -4.08 -34.59 8.89
N VAL A 145 -5.38 -34.48 8.62
CA VAL A 145 -5.96 -33.48 7.74
C VAL A 145 -7.45 -33.39 8.02
N ARG A 146 -8.04 -32.24 7.72
CA ARG A 146 -9.49 -32.03 7.72
C ARG A 146 -9.92 -31.43 6.40
N PHE A 147 -10.61 -32.23 5.59
CA PHE A 147 -11.36 -31.75 4.44
C PHE A 147 -12.74 -31.27 4.90
N SER A 148 -13.10 -30.06 4.51
CA SER A 148 -14.39 -29.46 4.83
C SER A 148 -15.02 -28.90 3.56
N PHE A 149 -16.31 -29.13 3.36
CA PHE A 149 -16.99 -28.86 2.10
C PHE A 149 -18.12 -27.85 2.26
N THR A 150 -18.24 -26.92 1.31
CA THR A 150 -19.47 -26.15 1.08
C THR A 150 -20.26 -26.81 -0.04
N VAL A 151 -21.59 -26.75 0.00
CA VAL A 151 -22.45 -27.21 -1.09
C VAL A 151 -23.53 -26.16 -1.30
N ASN A 152 -23.63 -25.64 -2.52
CA ASN A 152 -24.48 -24.51 -2.86
C ASN A 152 -25.25 -24.80 -4.16
N LYS A 153 -26.46 -24.25 -4.30
CA LYS A 153 -27.16 -24.18 -5.59
C LYS A 153 -27.21 -22.75 -6.12
N LEU A 154 -27.17 -22.60 -7.43
CA LEU A 154 -27.37 -21.32 -8.11
C LEU A 154 -28.86 -21.11 -8.37
N VAL A 155 -29.48 -20.21 -7.61
CA VAL A 155 -30.89 -19.88 -7.74
C VAL A 155 -31.04 -18.78 -8.81
N PRO A 156 -31.90 -18.96 -9.83
CA PRO A 156 -32.18 -17.92 -10.79
C PRO A 156 -32.72 -16.65 -10.14
N GLY A 157 -32.23 -15.49 -10.58
CA GLY A 157 -32.72 -14.20 -10.11
C GLY A 157 -34.19 -13.97 -10.47
N SER A 158 -34.89 -13.16 -9.67
CA SER A 158 -36.29 -12.73 -9.92
C SER A 158 -36.51 -11.31 -9.41
N ASN A 159 -37.53 -10.61 -9.94
CA ASN A 159 -37.87 -9.23 -9.54
C ASN A 159 -36.69 -8.24 -9.62
N GLY A 160 -35.87 -8.35 -10.67
CA GLY A 160 -34.69 -7.48 -10.89
C GLY A 160 -33.38 -8.05 -10.33
N GLU A 161 -33.44 -9.03 -9.43
CA GLU A 161 -32.25 -9.68 -8.90
C GLU A 161 -31.49 -10.49 -9.98
N THR A 162 -30.19 -10.60 -9.79
CA THR A 162 -29.33 -11.53 -10.54
C THR A 162 -29.33 -12.92 -9.89
N ASN A 163 -28.80 -13.93 -10.58
CA ASN A 163 -28.67 -15.28 -10.01
C ASN A 163 -27.89 -15.23 -8.69
N ASN A 164 -28.28 -15.99 -7.66
CA ASN A 164 -27.62 -15.96 -6.36
C ASN A 164 -27.34 -17.37 -5.84
N TRP A 165 -26.23 -17.52 -5.11
CA TRP A 165 -25.90 -18.78 -4.44
C TRP A 165 -26.75 -18.96 -3.18
N SER A 166 -27.18 -20.20 -2.93
CA SER A 166 -27.87 -20.62 -1.73
C SER A 166 -27.23 -21.89 -1.18
N THR A 167 -26.68 -21.81 0.03
CA THR A 167 -26.01 -22.91 0.71
C THR A 167 -26.99 -23.92 1.29
N TYR A 168 -26.59 -25.20 1.22
CA TYR A 168 -27.23 -26.28 1.96
C TYR A 168 -26.72 -26.36 3.40
N VAL A 169 -25.47 -25.92 3.64
CA VAL A 169 -24.79 -26.06 4.92
C VAL A 169 -24.84 -24.72 5.66
N ARG A 170 -25.65 -24.65 6.72
CA ARG A 170 -25.75 -23.48 7.59
C ARG A 170 -25.14 -23.77 8.95
N ALA A 171 -24.62 -22.72 9.58
CA ALA A 171 -24.02 -22.78 10.90
C ALA A 171 -24.70 -21.83 11.87
N ASP A 172 -24.56 -22.15 13.14
CA ASP A 172 -24.87 -21.23 14.23
C ASP A 172 -23.75 -20.19 14.31
N ASP A 173 -24.12 -18.92 14.49
CA ASP A 173 -23.17 -17.84 14.65
C ASP A 173 -23.58 -16.95 15.82
N GLU A 174 -22.64 -16.73 16.75
CA GLU A 174 -22.87 -16.02 18.02
C GLU A 174 -24.15 -16.43 18.79
N GLY A 175 -24.52 -17.71 18.72
CA GLY A 175 -25.73 -18.24 19.36
C GLY A 175 -27.05 -17.98 18.62
N VAL A 176 -26.99 -17.44 17.39
CA VAL A 176 -28.11 -17.37 16.46
C VAL A 176 -28.02 -18.54 15.48
N ALA A 177 -28.99 -19.45 15.55
CA ALA A 177 -28.93 -20.68 14.81
C ALA A 177 -29.18 -20.50 13.29
N ASN A 178 -28.40 -21.20 12.47
CA ASN A 178 -28.51 -21.23 11.01
C ASN A 178 -28.49 -19.86 10.31
N ILE A 179 -27.78 -18.87 10.87
CA ILE A 179 -27.75 -17.50 10.32
C ILE A 179 -26.63 -17.28 9.29
N SER A 180 -25.55 -18.05 9.37
CA SER A 180 -24.41 -17.97 8.46
C SER A 180 -24.21 -19.29 7.70
N ALA A 181 -23.42 -19.24 6.63
CA ALA A 181 -23.00 -20.45 5.93
C ALA A 181 -21.90 -21.18 6.71
N GLY A 182 -21.93 -22.51 6.65
CA GLY A 182 -20.94 -23.37 7.28
C GLY A 182 -20.28 -24.33 6.31
N THR A 183 -19.45 -25.21 6.86
CA THR A 183 -18.81 -26.30 6.11
C THR A 183 -19.19 -27.65 6.69
N TYR A 184 -19.35 -28.67 5.84
CA TYR A 184 -19.62 -30.04 6.23
C TYR A 184 -18.32 -30.87 6.18
N ALA A 185 -18.01 -31.56 7.27
CA ALA A 185 -16.77 -32.36 7.40
C ALA A 185 -17.01 -33.79 7.91
N ASP A 186 -18.27 -34.15 8.18
CA ASP A 186 -18.65 -35.43 8.76
C ASP A 186 -18.84 -36.49 7.67
N GLY A 187 -17.81 -37.28 7.39
CA GLY A 187 -17.88 -38.30 6.34
C GLY A 187 -16.77 -39.33 6.39
N SER A 188 -16.71 -40.19 5.38
CA SER A 188 -15.65 -41.18 5.19
C SER A 188 -14.77 -40.81 4.01
N LEU A 189 -13.46 -40.74 4.26
CA LEU A 189 -12.42 -40.52 3.25
C LEU A 189 -11.82 -41.87 2.81
N GLU A 190 -11.81 -42.11 1.50
CA GLU A 190 -11.17 -43.25 0.85
C GLU A 190 -9.96 -42.76 0.04
N ASP A 191 -8.77 -43.29 0.32
CA ASP A 191 -7.55 -43.06 -0.48
C ASP A 191 -7.57 -44.00 -1.71
N LEU A 192 -7.69 -43.41 -2.90
CA LEU A 192 -7.71 -44.12 -4.19
C LEU A 192 -6.31 -44.27 -4.81
N GLY A 193 -5.29 -43.71 -4.17
CA GLY A 193 -3.90 -43.71 -4.60
C GLY A 193 -3.54 -42.55 -5.53
N ASP A 194 -2.24 -42.25 -5.61
CA ASP A 194 -1.66 -41.18 -6.45
C ASP A 194 -2.25 -39.78 -6.17
N GLY A 195 -2.61 -39.53 -4.90
CA GLY A 195 -3.23 -38.29 -4.46
C GLY A 195 -4.73 -38.19 -4.74
N ASN A 196 -5.35 -39.23 -5.31
CA ASN A 196 -6.79 -39.23 -5.54
C ASN A 196 -7.53 -39.73 -4.31
N TYR A 197 -8.62 -39.06 -3.99
CA TYR A 197 -9.44 -39.31 -2.82
C TYR A 197 -10.92 -39.28 -3.18
N ARG A 198 -11.70 -40.04 -2.41
CA ARG A 198 -13.16 -39.99 -2.42
C ARG A 198 -13.67 -39.70 -1.02
N PHE A 199 -14.44 -38.64 -0.87
CA PHE A 199 -15.13 -38.32 0.37
C PHE A 199 -16.62 -38.56 0.22
N THR A 200 -17.20 -39.36 1.12
CA THR A 200 -18.64 -39.63 1.16
C THR A 200 -19.23 -39.04 2.43
N PHE A 201 -20.26 -38.20 2.28
CA PHE A 201 -20.94 -37.57 3.41
C PHE A 201 -21.67 -38.62 4.25
N ASN A 202 -21.87 -38.35 5.56
CA ASN A 202 -22.66 -39.21 6.45
C ASN A 202 -24.16 -38.94 6.38
N ASP A 203 -24.57 -37.80 5.84
CA ASP A 203 -25.96 -37.39 5.71
C ASP A 203 -26.26 -36.88 4.29
N PRO A 204 -27.48 -37.11 3.77
CA PRO A 204 -27.93 -36.50 2.51
C PRO A 204 -28.25 -35.01 2.70
N LEU A 205 -28.27 -34.24 1.60
CA LEU A 205 -28.51 -32.79 1.66
C LEU A 205 -29.85 -32.44 2.33
N GLU A 206 -30.89 -33.25 2.12
CA GLU A 206 -32.22 -33.03 2.73
C GLU A 206 -32.27 -33.34 4.23
N ALA A 207 -31.26 -34.01 4.78
CA ALA A 207 -31.16 -34.24 6.23
C ALA A 207 -30.46 -33.10 6.96
N ILE A 208 -29.64 -32.32 6.25
CA ILE A 208 -28.85 -31.22 6.82
C ILE A 208 -29.37 -29.83 6.43
N SER A 209 -30.33 -29.75 5.50
CA SER A 209 -30.86 -28.50 4.98
C SER A 209 -32.37 -28.52 4.72
N ASP A 210 -33.03 -27.40 5.01
CA ASP A 210 -34.39 -27.12 4.55
C ASP A 210 -34.44 -26.58 3.10
N VAL A 211 -33.28 -26.33 2.49
CA VAL A 211 -33.18 -25.91 1.10
C VAL A 211 -33.47 -27.11 0.21
N ALA A 212 -34.45 -26.98 -0.69
CA ALA A 212 -34.79 -28.05 -1.62
C ALA A 212 -33.63 -28.35 -2.58
N PHE A 213 -33.32 -29.64 -2.78
CA PHE A 213 -32.43 -30.09 -3.83
C PHE A 213 -33.13 -30.05 -5.19
N GLU A 214 -32.54 -29.32 -6.14
CA GLU A 214 -33.10 -29.08 -7.48
C GLU A 214 -32.04 -29.45 -8.53
N PRO A 215 -31.98 -30.72 -8.99
CA PRO A 215 -30.87 -31.23 -9.78
C PRO A 215 -30.73 -30.59 -11.18
N ASP A 216 -31.74 -29.84 -11.62
CA ASP A 216 -31.73 -29.09 -12.89
C ASP A 216 -31.14 -27.66 -12.75
N LEU A 217 -30.64 -27.30 -11.56
CA LEU A 217 -29.88 -26.07 -11.32
C LEU A 217 -28.40 -26.38 -11.12
N THR A 218 -27.52 -25.45 -11.49
CA THR A 218 -26.09 -25.54 -11.22
C THR A 218 -25.85 -25.60 -9.72
N HIS A 219 -24.97 -26.50 -9.30
CA HIS A 219 -24.48 -26.63 -7.94
C HIS A 219 -22.98 -26.37 -7.90
N ARG A 220 -22.52 -25.75 -6.81
CA ARG A 220 -21.11 -25.55 -6.50
C ARG A 220 -20.74 -26.35 -5.27
N VAL A 221 -19.66 -27.13 -5.36
CA VAL A 221 -18.99 -27.74 -4.22
C VAL A 221 -17.68 -26.99 -4.00
N GLY A 222 -17.55 -26.31 -2.87
CA GLY A 222 -16.28 -25.75 -2.42
C GLY A 222 -15.60 -26.68 -1.43
N MET A 223 -14.27 -26.69 -1.39
CA MET A 223 -13.49 -27.51 -0.46
C MET A 223 -12.34 -26.68 0.12
N GLU A 224 -12.21 -26.71 1.44
CA GLU A 224 -11.06 -26.19 2.18
C GLU A 224 -10.33 -27.34 2.89
N ILE A 225 -9.01 -27.18 3.05
CA ILE A 225 -8.16 -28.10 3.81
C ILE A 225 -7.72 -27.39 5.08
N ARG A 226 -7.82 -28.07 6.22
CA ARG A 226 -7.32 -27.59 7.51
C ARG A 226 -6.53 -28.68 8.21
N ASP A 227 -5.75 -28.27 9.22
CA ASP A 227 -5.05 -29.17 10.14
C ASP A 227 -4.19 -30.23 9.40
N ALA A 228 -3.63 -29.86 8.25
CA ALA A 228 -2.81 -30.76 7.44
C ALA A 228 -1.44 -30.93 8.11
N GLU A 229 -1.08 -32.17 8.44
CA GLU A 229 0.24 -32.53 8.95
C GLU A 229 0.86 -33.60 8.04
N ILE A 230 1.85 -33.19 7.26
CA ILE A 230 2.49 -34.01 6.23
C ILE A 230 3.99 -34.07 6.47
N PHE A 231 4.51 -35.28 6.66
CA PHE A 231 5.93 -35.52 6.96
C PHE A 231 6.48 -34.70 8.15
N GLY A 232 5.60 -34.32 9.09
CA GLY A 232 5.95 -33.53 10.28
C GLY A 232 6.01 -32.02 10.06
N GLY A 233 5.56 -31.53 8.90
CA GLY A 233 5.31 -30.11 8.64
C GLY A 233 3.83 -29.81 8.44
N GLU A 234 3.47 -28.53 8.59
CA GLU A 234 2.14 -27.98 8.39
C GLU A 234 2.16 -27.14 7.09
N PRO A 235 1.85 -27.74 5.93
CA PRO A 235 1.84 -27.01 4.67
C PRO A 235 0.73 -25.98 4.61
N ASP A 236 0.96 -24.91 3.87
CA ASP A 236 -0.11 -24.02 3.44
C ASP A 236 -1.05 -24.74 2.49
N THR A 237 -2.31 -24.32 2.48
CA THR A 237 -3.36 -24.99 1.71
C THR A 237 -4.07 -24.02 0.79
N VAL A 238 -4.53 -24.56 -0.34
CA VAL A 238 -5.32 -23.83 -1.34
C VAL A 238 -6.70 -24.48 -1.42
N ASP A 239 -7.73 -23.65 -1.30
CA ASP A 239 -9.12 -24.03 -1.49
C ASP A 239 -9.46 -24.24 -2.97
N THR A 240 -10.59 -24.91 -3.22
CA THR A 240 -11.04 -25.19 -4.58
C THR A 240 -12.56 -25.19 -4.66
N ALA A 241 -13.09 -24.94 -5.86
CA ALA A 241 -14.52 -24.98 -6.14
C ALA A 241 -14.80 -25.73 -7.45
N PHE A 242 -15.94 -26.40 -7.49
CA PHE A 242 -16.35 -27.20 -8.64
C PHE A 242 -17.84 -27.05 -8.91
N ASP A 243 -18.16 -26.63 -10.14
CA ASP A 243 -19.54 -26.41 -10.60
C ASP A 243 -20.02 -27.60 -11.44
N ILE A 244 -21.25 -28.06 -11.16
CA ILE A 244 -21.87 -29.18 -11.85
C ILE A 244 -23.38 -28.97 -11.98
N LEU A 245 -23.97 -29.46 -13.07
CA LEU A 245 -25.40 -29.64 -13.21
C LEU A 245 -25.77 -31.10 -12.85
N PRO A 246 -26.32 -31.38 -11.65
CA PRO A 246 -26.47 -32.76 -11.19
C PRO A 246 -27.32 -33.67 -12.08
N SER A 247 -28.33 -33.13 -12.78
CA SER A 247 -29.22 -33.93 -13.63
C SER A 247 -28.55 -34.44 -14.91
N THR A 248 -27.47 -33.79 -15.36
CA THR A 248 -26.76 -34.17 -16.61
C THR A 248 -25.30 -34.59 -16.36
N GLY A 249 -24.70 -34.16 -15.25
CA GLY A 249 -23.26 -34.28 -15.00
C GLY A 249 -22.41 -33.31 -15.81
N GLU A 250 -23.00 -32.31 -16.45
CA GLU A 250 -22.27 -31.28 -17.21
C GLU A 250 -21.60 -30.29 -16.26
N THR A 251 -20.35 -29.93 -16.56
CA THR A 251 -19.53 -28.97 -15.80
C THR A 251 -19.19 -27.72 -16.62
N GLU A 252 -19.46 -27.74 -17.92
CA GLU A 252 -19.19 -26.66 -18.86
C GLU A 252 -20.48 -26.24 -19.57
N GLY A 253 -20.60 -24.97 -19.95
CA GLY A 253 -21.77 -24.45 -20.66
C GLY A 253 -23.06 -24.43 -19.83
N ILE A 254 -22.93 -24.63 -18.52
CA ILE A 254 -24.02 -24.55 -17.54
C ILE A 254 -24.19 -23.10 -17.04
N PRO A 255 -25.36 -22.71 -16.49
CA PRO A 255 -25.53 -21.40 -15.88
C PRO A 255 -24.50 -21.15 -14.76
N SER A 256 -23.83 -20.00 -14.78
CA SER A 256 -22.81 -19.63 -13.79
C SER A 256 -23.08 -18.26 -13.15
N ARG A 257 -22.23 -17.86 -12.20
CA ARG A 257 -22.17 -16.51 -11.62
C ARG A 257 -20.70 -16.08 -11.42
N SER A 258 -20.06 -15.61 -12.48
CA SER A 258 -18.68 -15.12 -12.57
C SER A 258 -18.66 -13.62 -12.90
N LEU A 259 -18.52 -12.78 -11.88
CA LEU A 259 -18.52 -11.31 -12.00
C LEU A 259 -17.14 -10.68 -11.79
N VAL A 260 -16.26 -11.36 -11.05
CA VAL A 260 -14.88 -10.94 -10.74
C VAL A 260 -14.01 -12.21 -10.76
N VAL A 261 -12.71 -12.05 -10.91
CA VAL A 261 -11.71 -13.11 -10.78
C VAL A 261 -10.76 -12.81 -9.63
N GLN A 262 -10.02 -13.83 -9.17
CA GLN A 262 -9.10 -13.74 -8.05
C GLN A 262 -8.02 -12.67 -8.25
N GLU A 263 -7.50 -12.58 -9.48
CA GLU A 263 -6.42 -11.69 -9.87
C GLU A 263 -6.78 -10.21 -9.65
N ASN A 264 -8.07 -9.86 -9.75
CA ASN A 264 -8.52 -8.49 -9.48
C ASN A 264 -8.43 -8.11 -8.00
N CYS A 265 -8.37 -9.11 -7.10
CA CYS A 265 -8.21 -8.89 -5.67
C CYS A 265 -6.72 -8.93 -5.29
N THR A 266 -5.98 -9.92 -5.80
CA THR A 266 -4.57 -10.11 -5.45
C THR A 266 -3.65 -9.09 -6.12
N SER A 267 -4.15 -8.37 -7.14
CA SER A 267 -3.50 -7.16 -7.66
C SER A 267 -3.19 -6.15 -6.55
N CYS A 268 -4.05 -6.01 -5.54
CA CYS A 268 -3.78 -5.17 -4.38
C CYS A 268 -3.36 -5.96 -3.15
N HIS A 269 -3.90 -7.16 -2.94
CA HIS A 269 -3.72 -7.91 -1.70
C HIS A 269 -2.58 -8.93 -1.68
N GLY A 270 -1.94 -9.22 -2.80
CA GLY A 270 -0.94 -10.30 -2.90
C GLY A 270 -1.58 -11.69 -2.88
N ASP A 271 -0.92 -12.67 -3.49
CA ASP A 271 -1.46 -14.04 -3.57
C ASP A 271 -1.28 -14.81 -2.25
N GLU A 272 -0.23 -14.50 -1.49
CA GLU A 272 0.08 -15.18 -0.23
C GLU A 272 -0.81 -14.65 0.91
N GLU A 273 -1.01 -13.33 0.98
CA GLU A 273 -1.73 -12.66 2.05
C GLU A 273 -3.24 -12.63 1.86
N PHE A 274 -3.75 -12.84 0.63
CA PHE A 274 -5.18 -12.99 0.38
C PHE A 274 -5.69 -14.34 0.89
N ALA A 275 -5.69 -14.49 2.22
CA ALA A 275 -5.95 -15.71 2.93
C ALA A 275 -6.73 -15.42 4.22
N PHE A 276 -8.03 -15.74 4.22
CA PHE A 276 -8.93 -15.39 5.31
C PHE A 276 -9.26 -16.59 6.20
N HIS A 277 -9.82 -16.32 7.38
CA HIS A 277 -10.29 -17.33 8.33
C HIS A 277 -9.20 -18.35 8.74
N GLY A 278 -8.00 -17.85 9.02
CA GLY A 278 -6.83 -18.66 9.38
C GLY A 278 -6.15 -19.32 8.19
N GLY A 279 -6.25 -18.74 7.00
CA GLY A 279 -5.44 -19.08 5.83
C GLY A 279 -6.11 -20.02 4.81
N ALA A 280 -7.11 -20.79 5.21
CA ALA A 280 -7.68 -21.87 4.39
C ALA A 280 -8.66 -21.41 3.28
N ARG A 281 -8.95 -20.11 3.17
CA ARG A 281 -9.92 -19.56 2.21
C ARG A 281 -9.25 -18.44 1.43
N LYS A 282 -8.94 -18.70 0.16
CA LYS A 282 -8.18 -17.79 -0.71
C LYS A 282 -8.94 -17.45 -1.99
N SER A 283 -9.79 -18.35 -2.51
CA SER A 283 -10.52 -18.11 -3.75
C SER A 283 -11.82 -17.33 -3.57
N VAL A 284 -12.11 -16.40 -4.49
CA VAL A 284 -13.42 -15.73 -4.58
C VAL A 284 -14.57 -16.74 -4.64
N GLU A 285 -14.40 -17.85 -5.37
CA GLU A 285 -15.39 -18.91 -5.50
C GLU A 285 -15.77 -19.52 -4.15
N GLN A 286 -14.81 -19.69 -3.25
CA GLN A 286 -15.05 -20.14 -1.89
C GLN A 286 -15.66 -19.04 -1.02
N CYS A 287 -15.24 -17.78 -1.18
CA CYS A 287 -15.85 -16.65 -0.47
C CYS A 287 -17.37 -16.60 -0.74
N VAL A 288 -17.79 -16.62 -2.01
CA VAL A 288 -19.22 -16.56 -2.39
C VAL A 288 -20.00 -17.84 -2.09
N SER A 289 -19.29 -18.93 -1.79
CA SER A 289 -19.89 -20.16 -1.27
C SER A 289 -20.37 -20.01 0.18
N CYS A 290 -19.86 -19.01 0.91
CA CYS A 290 -20.27 -18.71 2.28
C CYS A 290 -20.98 -17.36 2.41
N HIS A 291 -20.44 -16.31 1.80
CA HIS A 291 -20.91 -14.93 1.88
C HIS A 291 -22.06 -14.68 0.90
N GLN A 292 -23.24 -15.18 1.27
CA GLN A 292 -24.43 -15.22 0.42
C GLN A 292 -25.52 -14.24 0.89
N PRO A 293 -26.51 -13.94 0.05
CA PRO A 293 -27.65 -13.14 0.47
C PRO A 293 -28.37 -13.78 1.67
N GLY A 294 -28.63 -12.97 2.70
CA GLY A 294 -29.24 -13.44 3.94
C GLY A 294 -28.27 -14.04 4.95
N ALA A 295 -26.96 -14.05 4.68
CA ALA A 295 -25.94 -14.27 5.69
C ALA A 295 -25.74 -12.98 6.52
N PHE A 296 -25.68 -13.13 7.84
CA PHE A 296 -25.44 -12.03 8.77
C PHE A 296 -24.47 -12.46 9.86
N ASP A 297 -23.70 -11.50 10.35
CA ASP A 297 -22.99 -11.59 11.61
C ASP A 297 -24.01 -11.77 12.72
N GLY A 298 -23.77 -12.75 13.58
CA GLY A 298 -24.66 -13.14 14.66
C GLY A 298 -24.86 -12.05 15.72
N GLY A 299 -25.46 -12.48 16.83
CA GLY A 299 -25.50 -11.69 18.05
C GLY A 299 -26.21 -10.34 17.94
N SER A 300 -25.55 -9.29 18.43
CA SER A 300 -26.14 -7.94 18.52
C SER A 300 -25.74 -6.99 17.40
N ILE A 301 -24.73 -7.35 16.59
CA ILE A 301 -24.23 -6.51 15.49
C ILE A 301 -25.18 -6.63 14.31
N GLY A 302 -25.48 -7.85 13.85
CA GLY A 302 -26.45 -8.09 12.79
C GLY A 302 -26.07 -7.49 11.45
N ALA A 303 -24.78 -7.26 11.20
CA ALA A 303 -24.29 -6.76 9.92
C ALA A 303 -24.45 -7.82 8.84
N THR A 304 -24.82 -7.43 7.62
CA THR A 304 -24.89 -8.39 6.52
C THR A 304 -23.50 -8.86 6.12
N LEU A 305 -23.38 -10.15 5.83
CA LEU A 305 -22.19 -10.81 5.31
C LEU A 305 -22.36 -11.20 3.83
N ASP A 306 -23.37 -10.69 3.13
CA ASP A 306 -23.49 -10.87 1.67
C ASP A 306 -22.26 -10.28 0.99
N PHE A 307 -21.52 -11.10 0.23
CA PHE A 307 -20.27 -10.72 -0.41
C PHE A 307 -20.39 -9.42 -1.22
N ARG A 308 -21.54 -9.24 -1.89
CA ARG A 308 -21.81 -8.08 -2.75
C ARG A 308 -21.94 -6.77 -1.98
N VAL A 309 -22.35 -6.84 -0.71
CA VAL A 309 -22.49 -5.67 0.17
C VAL A 309 -21.22 -5.49 1.00
N MET A 310 -20.70 -6.59 1.54
CA MET A 310 -19.52 -6.61 2.40
C MET A 310 -18.29 -6.03 1.71
N VAL A 311 -17.95 -6.52 0.52
CA VAL A 311 -16.75 -6.07 -0.19
C VAL A 311 -16.84 -4.58 -0.48
N HIS A 312 -17.97 -4.09 -0.99
CA HIS A 312 -18.14 -2.67 -1.24
C HIS A 312 -18.10 -1.82 0.03
N LYS A 313 -18.72 -2.26 1.14
CA LYS A 313 -18.66 -1.51 2.40
C LYS A 313 -17.24 -1.41 2.95
N ILE A 314 -16.50 -2.52 2.92
CA ILE A 314 -15.09 -2.53 3.34
C ILE A 314 -14.26 -1.53 2.52
N HIS A 315 -14.42 -1.53 1.19
CA HIS A 315 -13.62 -0.64 0.32
C HIS A 315 -14.16 0.80 0.23
N PHE A 316 -15.42 1.04 0.58
CA PHE A 316 -15.92 2.40 0.76
C PHE A 316 -15.47 3.01 2.09
N GLY A 317 -15.33 2.16 3.12
CA GLY A 317 -14.55 2.41 4.32
C GLY A 317 -14.86 3.74 5.00
N GLU A 318 -13.87 4.64 5.04
CA GLU A 318 -13.97 5.98 5.66
C GLU A 318 -15.10 6.85 5.10
N ASN A 319 -15.58 6.56 3.90
CA ASN A 319 -16.65 7.32 3.26
C ASN A 319 -18.05 6.89 3.74
N LEU A 320 -18.16 5.77 4.45
CA LEU A 320 -19.43 5.33 5.04
C LEU A 320 -19.92 6.32 6.10
N THR A 321 -21.22 6.63 6.06
CA THR A 321 -21.86 7.46 7.09
C THR A 321 -22.23 6.66 8.35
N GLN A 322 -22.27 5.33 8.26
CA GLN A 322 -22.52 4.41 9.37
C GLN A 322 -21.36 3.44 9.59
N ASN A 323 -21.16 3.03 10.84
CA ASN A 323 -20.18 2.00 11.15
C ASN A 323 -20.53 0.68 10.48
N TYR A 324 -19.54 0.03 9.88
CA TYR A 324 -19.62 -1.34 9.38
C TYR A 324 -18.66 -2.22 10.17
N GLU A 325 -19.24 -3.06 11.02
CA GLU A 325 -18.52 -3.83 12.04
C GLU A 325 -18.91 -5.30 11.99
N PHE A 326 -17.99 -6.20 12.35
CA PHE A 326 -18.26 -7.62 12.57
C PHE A 326 -17.67 -8.11 13.88
N CYS A 327 -18.30 -9.08 14.53
CA CYS A 327 -17.64 -9.84 15.59
C CYS A 327 -16.79 -10.94 14.96
N GLY A 328 -15.52 -10.63 14.64
CA GLY A 328 -14.57 -11.62 14.15
C GLY A 328 -14.12 -12.62 15.24
N PHE A 329 -13.21 -13.53 14.87
CA PHE A 329 -12.67 -14.58 15.76
C PHE A 329 -12.19 -14.05 17.12
N GLY A 330 -11.55 -12.87 17.12
CA GLY A 330 -11.07 -12.24 18.35
C GLY A 330 -12.19 -11.78 19.28
N CYS A 331 -13.24 -11.21 18.71
CA CYS A 331 -14.44 -10.80 19.41
C CYS A 331 -15.19 -12.03 19.98
N GLU A 332 -15.41 -13.05 19.14
CA GLU A 332 -16.11 -14.29 19.51
C GLU A 332 -15.40 -15.08 20.63
N ASN A 333 -14.08 -15.26 20.52
CA ASN A 333 -13.34 -16.20 21.36
C ASN A 333 -12.64 -15.53 22.54
N PHE A 334 -12.33 -14.24 22.43
CA PHE A 334 -11.54 -13.52 23.44
C PHE A 334 -12.22 -12.26 23.98
N GLY A 335 -13.43 -11.92 23.51
CA GLY A 335 -14.15 -10.73 23.93
C GLY A 335 -13.46 -9.42 23.53
N ALA A 336 -12.70 -9.46 22.43
CA ALA A 336 -12.20 -8.24 21.80
C ALA A 336 -13.36 -7.38 21.28
N PRO A 337 -13.17 -6.07 21.07
CA PRO A 337 -14.12 -5.26 20.32
C PRO A 337 -14.37 -5.84 18.91
N PRO A 338 -15.54 -5.58 18.31
CA PRO A 338 -15.78 -5.86 16.89
C PRO A 338 -14.75 -5.18 15.99
N ASP A 339 -14.43 -5.82 14.87
CA ASP A 339 -13.58 -5.24 13.84
C ASP A 339 -14.37 -4.17 13.09
N ASN A 340 -13.85 -2.96 13.01
CA ASN A 340 -14.49 -1.82 12.34
C ASN A 340 -13.76 -1.50 11.03
N TYR A 341 -14.49 -1.43 9.94
CA TYR A 341 -13.92 -1.22 8.59
C TYR A 341 -14.02 0.23 8.11
N ASN A 342 -14.51 1.16 8.92
CA ASN A 342 -14.57 2.58 8.59
C ASN A 342 -13.20 3.26 8.57
N ASP A 343 -12.15 2.61 9.07
CA ASP A 343 -10.78 3.14 9.00
C ASP A 343 -10.08 2.74 7.68
N VAL A 344 -10.72 1.93 6.84
CA VAL A 344 -10.18 1.54 5.53
C VAL A 344 -10.20 2.73 4.58
N VAL A 345 -9.03 3.04 4.02
CA VAL A 345 -8.84 4.05 2.98
C VAL A 345 -8.49 3.34 1.68
N HIS A 346 -9.38 3.41 0.69
CA HIS A 346 -9.10 2.82 -0.62
C HIS A 346 -8.06 3.68 -1.37
N PRO A 347 -6.98 3.09 -1.92
CA PRO A 347 -5.91 3.85 -2.59
C PRO A 347 -6.32 4.50 -3.92
N GLN A 348 -7.55 4.28 -4.37
CA GLN A 348 -8.14 4.80 -5.62
C GLN A 348 -9.46 5.50 -5.32
N ASP A 349 -9.95 6.28 -6.27
CA ASP A 349 -11.34 6.71 -6.27
C ASP A 349 -12.27 5.49 -6.35
N THR A 350 -13.13 5.32 -5.34
CA THR A 350 -14.04 4.17 -5.22
C THR A 350 -15.06 4.06 -6.38
N ARG A 351 -15.19 5.09 -7.22
CA ARG A 351 -15.95 5.04 -8.48
C ARG A 351 -15.28 4.17 -9.55
N ASN A 352 -14.00 3.81 -9.39
CA ASN A 352 -13.27 2.97 -10.33
C ASN A 352 -13.71 1.49 -10.27
N CYS A 353 -14.92 1.21 -10.78
CA CYS A 353 -15.51 -0.13 -10.73
C CYS A 353 -14.67 -1.19 -11.47
N VAL A 354 -13.93 -0.77 -12.52
CA VAL A 354 -13.22 -1.69 -13.42
C VAL A 354 -11.97 -2.31 -12.80
N THR A 355 -11.50 -1.77 -11.67
CA THR A 355 -10.48 -2.40 -10.83
C THR A 355 -10.90 -3.81 -10.40
N CYS A 356 -12.17 -3.99 -10.03
CA CYS A 356 -12.70 -5.31 -9.65
C CYS A 356 -13.57 -5.95 -10.73
N HIS A 357 -14.31 -5.14 -11.50
CA HIS A 357 -15.29 -5.62 -12.46
C HIS A 357 -14.90 -5.26 -13.89
N ASN A 358 -14.21 -6.17 -14.58
CA ASN A 358 -13.80 -5.96 -15.96
C ASN A 358 -14.83 -6.55 -16.96
N PRO A 359 -15.66 -5.74 -17.64
CA PRO A 359 -16.65 -6.25 -18.59
C PRO A 359 -16.03 -6.83 -19.87
N GLU A 360 -14.76 -6.53 -20.15
CA GLU A 360 -14.02 -7.04 -21.31
C GLU A 360 -13.36 -8.40 -21.03
N ASN A 361 -13.26 -8.82 -19.76
CA ASN A 361 -12.67 -10.10 -19.41
C ASN A 361 -13.66 -11.25 -19.76
N PRO A 362 -13.28 -12.18 -20.68
CA PRO A 362 -14.14 -13.29 -21.07
C PRO A 362 -14.40 -14.31 -19.96
N GLU A 363 -13.57 -14.35 -18.90
CA GLU A 363 -13.75 -15.22 -17.73
C GLU A 363 -14.83 -14.68 -16.77
N THR A 364 -15.16 -13.38 -16.87
CA THR A 364 -16.23 -12.72 -16.11
C THR A 364 -17.34 -12.23 -17.04
N PRO A 365 -18.05 -13.13 -17.76
CA PRO A 365 -19.07 -12.73 -18.74
C PRO A 365 -20.24 -11.96 -18.12
N GLN A 366 -20.34 -11.92 -16.79
CA GLN A 366 -21.36 -11.22 -16.04
C GLN A 366 -20.85 -9.96 -15.32
N ALA A 367 -19.57 -9.58 -15.49
CA ALA A 367 -19.05 -8.31 -14.96
C ALA A 367 -19.82 -7.10 -15.50
N ALA A 368 -20.33 -7.16 -16.74
CA ALA A 368 -21.18 -6.13 -17.33
C ALA A 368 -22.47 -5.84 -16.53
N ASN A 369 -22.87 -6.73 -15.61
CA ASN A 369 -24.01 -6.51 -14.72
C ASN A 369 -23.86 -5.26 -13.85
N ILE A 370 -22.64 -4.80 -13.57
CA ILE A 370 -22.40 -3.55 -12.83
C ILE A 370 -23.08 -2.35 -13.48
N ASP A 371 -23.24 -2.34 -14.80
CA ASP A 371 -23.70 -1.18 -15.54
C ASP A 371 -25.24 -1.03 -15.54
N ASN A 372 -25.97 -2.14 -15.46
CA ASN A 372 -27.44 -2.12 -15.61
C ASN A 372 -28.22 -3.17 -14.78
N ARG A 373 -27.57 -3.92 -13.88
CA ARG A 373 -28.22 -4.92 -13.00
C ARG A 373 -28.01 -4.61 -11.51
N GLY A 374 -27.94 -3.34 -11.15
CA GLY A 374 -27.86 -2.89 -9.76
C GLY A 374 -29.14 -3.20 -8.98
N THR A 375 -28.98 -3.55 -7.70
CA THR A 375 -30.08 -3.78 -6.75
C THR A 375 -29.95 -2.80 -5.59
N ALA A 376 -31.04 -2.55 -4.87
CA ALA A 376 -31.05 -1.59 -3.76
C ALA A 376 -29.99 -1.91 -2.70
N GLU A 377 -29.80 -3.19 -2.38
CA GLU A 377 -28.85 -3.70 -1.39
C GLU A 377 -27.40 -3.40 -1.80
N VAL A 378 -27.07 -3.61 -3.08
CA VAL A 378 -25.73 -3.39 -3.62
C VAL A 378 -25.45 -1.89 -3.76
N CYS A 379 -26.39 -1.09 -4.25
CA CYS A 379 -26.16 0.36 -4.35
C CYS A 379 -26.02 1.00 -2.96
N ALA A 380 -26.79 0.53 -1.98
CA ALA A 380 -26.74 1.02 -0.60
C ALA A 380 -25.50 0.54 0.20
N SER A 381 -24.61 -0.26 -0.40
CA SER A 381 -23.33 -0.57 0.23
C SER A 381 -22.45 0.68 0.33
N CYS A 382 -22.35 1.47 -0.76
CA CYS A 382 -21.62 2.74 -0.80
C CYS A 382 -22.55 3.94 -0.60
N HIS A 383 -23.73 3.94 -1.21
CA HIS A 383 -24.77 4.95 -0.91
C HIS A 383 -25.51 4.57 0.37
N ASP A 384 -24.77 4.50 1.49
CA ASP A 384 -25.24 3.94 2.77
C ASP A 384 -26.28 4.80 3.49
N ASP A 385 -26.57 5.96 2.93
CA ASP A 385 -27.69 6.82 3.30
C ASP A 385 -29.00 6.45 2.59
N LEU A 386 -29.03 5.37 1.79
CA LEU A 386 -30.24 4.80 1.20
C LEU A 386 -30.88 3.75 2.11
N ALA A 387 -32.20 3.75 2.20
CA ALA A 387 -32.95 2.77 2.97
C ALA A 387 -33.61 1.75 2.04
N PHE A 388 -33.43 0.47 2.32
CA PHE A 388 -33.99 -0.63 1.55
C PHE A 388 -34.56 -1.72 2.47
N ASP A 389 -35.43 -2.57 1.91
CA ASP A 389 -35.88 -3.83 2.49
C ASP A 389 -35.87 -4.92 1.40
N GLU A 390 -36.36 -6.13 1.68
CA GLU A 390 -36.34 -7.24 0.72
C GLU A 390 -37.13 -6.98 -0.59
N ASN A 391 -37.89 -5.89 -0.67
CA ASN A 391 -38.65 -5.48 -1.85
C ASN A 391 -37.98 -4.35 -2.64
N GLY A 392 -36.81 -3.85 -2.22
CA GLY A 392 -36.07 -2.76 -2.84
C GLY A 392 -35.99 -1.50 -1.99
N LEU A 393 -35.83 -0.33 -2.62
CA LEU A 393 -35.72 0.95 -1.92
C LEU A 393 -37.03 1.32 -1.21
N THR A 394 -36.90 1.88 -0.01
CA THR A 394 -38.01 2.34 0.83
C THR A 394 -38.06 3.86 0.92
N ASN A 395 -39.11 4.38 1.55
CA ASN A 395 -39.27 5.81 1.81
C ASN A 395 -38.78 6.24 3.21
N ALA A 396 -37.97 5.43 3.88
CA ALA A 396 -37.60 5.71 5.27
C ALA A 396 -36.74 6.99 5.42
N ASN A 397 -35.84 7.26 4.48
CA ASN A 397 -35.03 8.48 4.45
C ASN A 397 -35.33 9.42 3.26
N ARG A 398 -35.99 8.94 2.19
CA ARG A 398 -36.37 9.72 0.99
C ARG A 398 -35.19 10.38 0.26
N ASN A 399 -33.99 9.81 0.36
CA ASN A 399 -32.79 10.35 -0.29
C ASN A 399 -32.69 9.97 -1.78
N HIS A 400 -33.48 9.00 -2.23
CA HIS A 400 -33.60 8.65 -3.65
C HIS A 400 -34.72 9.45 -4.34
N ILE A 401 -34.41 10.12 -5.47
CA ILE A 401 -35.37 10.95 -6.23
C ILE A 401 -36.58 10.15 -6.75
N GLY A 402 -36.35 8.89 -7.10
CA GLY A 402 -37.39 7.94 -7.49
C GLY A 402 -38.29 7.52 -6.32
N LEU A 403 -37.99 7.94 -5.08
CA LEU A 403 -38.62 7.43 -3.86
C LEU A 403 -38.45 5.91 -3.75
N ALA A 404 -39.33 5.24 -2.99
CA ALA A 404 -39.38 3.78 -2.94
C ALA A 404 -39.57 3.18 -4.35
N GLN A 405 -38.68 2.25 -4.71
CA GLN A 405 -38.63 1.59 -6.00
C GLN A 405 -38.26 0.11 -5.81
N PRO A 406 -38.97 -0.84 -6.43
CA PRO A 406 -38.56 -2.23 -6.40
C PRO A 406 -37.35 -2.48 -7.33
N ASN A 407 -36.55 -3.50 -7.02
CA ASN A 407 -35.31 -3.79 -7.77
C ASN A 407 -35.55 -3.99 -9.28
N GLU A 408 -36.71 -4.54 -9.68
CA GLU A 408 -37.10 -4.69 -11.10
C GLU A 408 -37.26 -3.39 -11.89
N THR A 409 -37.30 -2.23 -11.22
CA THR A 409 -37.43 -0.92 -11.86
C THR A 409 -36.10 -0.19 -12.05
N CYS A 410 -35.03 -0.64 -11.39
CA CYS A 410 -33.73 0.03 -11.41
C CYS A 410 -33.20 0.16 -12.85
N GLU A 411 -33.20 -0.94 -13.62
CA GLU A 411 -32.73 -1.00 -15.02
C GLU A 411 -33.50 -0.05 -15.95
N ALA A 412 -34.75 0.31 -15.64
CA ALA A 412 -35.50 1.25 -16.46
C ALA A 412 -34.96 2.70 -16.36
N CYS A 413 -34.26 3.02 -15.27
CA CYS A 413 -33.63 4.32 -15.04
C CYS A 413 -32.11 4.23 -15.23
N HIS A 414 -31.46 3.30 -14.52
CA HIS A 414 -30.01 3.12 -14.41
C HIS A 414 -29.51 2.04 -15.40
N ALA A 415 -29.60 2.35 -16.68
CA ALA A 415 -29.05 1.53 -17.76
C ALA A 415 -28.62 2.43 -18.93
N PRO A 416 -27.73 1.96 -19.83
CA PRO A 416 -27.29 2.74 -20.99
C PRO A 416 -28.43 3.24 -21.89
N ASP A 417 -29.52 2.49 -21.99
CA ASP A 417 -30.73 2.82 -22.74
C ASP A 417 -31.92 3.23 -21.84
N GLY A 418 -31.67 3.38 -20.54
CA GLY A 418 -32.66 3.80 -19.54
C GLY A 418 -33.03 5.29 -19.62
N LEU A 419 -33.88 5.74 -18.69
CA LEU A 419 -34.26 7.16 -18.59
C LEU A 419 -33.06 8.07 -18.23
N LEU A 420 -32.10 7.54 -17.49
CA LEU A 420 -30.89 8.24 -17.08
C LEU A 420 -29.70 7.74 -17.91
N GLN A 421 -28.64 7.24 -17.28
CA GLN A 421 -27.48 6.59 -17.89
C GLN A 421 -27.17 5.29 -17.12
N GLY A 422 -26.32 4.45 -17.72
CA GLY A 422 -25.77 3.28 -17.04
C GLY A 422 -24.89 3.68 -15.85
N ASN A 423 -24.67 2.74 -14.93
CA ASN A 423 -23.91 3.00 -13.73
C ASN A 423 -22.46 3.38 -14.05
N LEU A 424 -21.82 2.75 -15.04
CA LEU A 424 -20.44 3.08 -15.40
C LEU A 424 -20.31 4.52 -15.92
N ALA A 425 -21.32 5.01 -16.63
CA ALA A 425 -21.32 6.38 -17.12
C ALA A 425 -21.50 7.41 -15.98
N TYR A 426 -22.27 7.07 -14.94
CA TYR A 426 -22.41 7.92 -13.74
C TYR A 426 -21.24 7.86 -12.77
N HIS A 427 -20.48 6.76 -12.78
CA HIS A 427 -19.26 6.60 -11.99
C HIS A 427 -18.01 6.92 -12.81
N VAL A 428 -18.15 7.68 -13.90
CA VAL A 428 -16.99 8.21 -14.62
C VAL A 428 -16.17 9.11 -13.70
N ILE A 429 -14.85 9.00 -13.82
CA ILE A 429 -13.90 9.85 -13.10
C ILE A 429 -13.43 10.91 -14.10
N ASP A 430 -14.12 12.06 -14.11
CA ASP A 430 -13.90 13.12 -15.12
C ASP A 430 -12.46 13.62 -15.14
N SER A 431 -11.78 13.64 -13.99
CA SER A 431 -10.36 14.00 -13.87
C SER A 431 -9.43 13.04 -14.62
N GLN A 432 -9.66 11.72 -14.55
CA GLN A 432 -8.91 10.72 -15.31
C GLN A 432 -9.16 10.85 -16.81
N VAL A 433 -10.43 11.06 -17.21
CA VAL A 433 -10.79 11.26 -18.62
C VAL A 433 -10.13 12.52 -19.17
N ALA A 434 -10.11 13.60 -18.40
CA ALA A 434 -9.46 14.85 -18.78
C ALA A 434 -7.94 14.70 -18.84
N ALA A 435 -7.32 13.96 -17.92
CA ALA A 435 -5.86 13.75 -17.88
C ALA A 435 -5.32 13.13 -19.18
N GLN A 436 -6.10 12.28 -19.86
CA GLN A 436 -5.73 11.68 -21.15
C GLN A 436 -5.47 12.72 -22.26
N ARG A 437 -5.96 13.95 -22.10
CA ARG A 437 -5.83 15.05 -23.06
C ARG A 437 -4.56 15.86 -22.89
N PHE A 438 -3.66 15.48 -21.99
CA PHE A 438 -2.46 16.27 -21.69
C PHE A 438 -1.22 15.39 -21.70
N SER A 439 -0.22 15.82 -22.47
CA SER A 439 1.13 15.26 -22.42
C SER A 439 2.16 16.38 -22.32
N TYR A 440 3.03 16.29 -21.31
CA TYR A 440 4.10 17.27 -21.06
C TYR A 440 5.40 16.83 -21.72
N ASN A 441 5.89 17.62 -22.68
CA ASN A 441 7.03 17.24 -23.52
C ASN A 441 8.19 18.22 -23.33
N VAL A 442 9.33 17.73 -22.85
CA VAL A 442 10.61 18.46 -22.94
C VAL A 442 11.26 18.11 -24.28
N LEU A 443 11.55 19.12 -25.10
CA LEU A 443 12.02 18.94 -26.47
C LEU A 443 13.54 19.08 -26.59
N GLU A 444 14.11 20.07 -25.89
CA GLU A 444 15.54 20.38 -25.94
C GLU A 444 15.96 21.07 -24.64
N VAL A 445 17.19 20.78 -24.19
CA VAL A 445 17.85 21.46 -23.06
C VAL A 445 19.24 21.89 -23.51
N ASP A 446 19.42 23.19 -23.69
CA ASP A 446 20.66 23.84 -24.12
C ASP A 446 21.37 24.54 -22.96
N ASN A 447 22.63 24.94 -23.19
CA ASN A 447 23.43 25.76 -22.26
C ASN A 447 23.58 25.11 -20.87
N THR A 448 23.92 23.82 -20.88
CA THR A 448 23.92 22.93 -19.71
C THR A 448 25.29 22.70 -19.10
N ALA A 449 26.37 23.28 -19.63
CA ALA A 449 27.70 23.07 -19.08
C ALA A 449 27.87 23.77 -17.73
N GLU A 450 28.87 23.36 -16.95
CA GLU A 450 29.20 24.01 -15.68
C GLU A 450 29.46 25.52 -15.88
N GLY A 451 28.81 26.34 -15.05
CA GLY A 451 28.81 27.80 -15.12
C GLY A 451 27.83 28.40 -16.13
N GLU A 452 27.08 27.58 -16.87
CA GLU A 452 26.02 28.01 -17.77
C GLU A 452 24.63 27.93 -17.12
N SER A 453 23.66 28.63 -17.70
CA SER A 453 22.25 28.64 -17.26
C SER A 453 21.40 27.91 -18.29
N PRO A 454 20.73 26.80 -17.92
CA PRO A 454 19.97 25.98 -18.87
C PRO A 454 18.89 26.78 -19.63
N ILE A 455 18.72 26.46 -20.91
CA ILE A 455 17.62 26.95 -21.75
C ILE A 455 16.78 25.74 -22.14
N VAL A 456 15.50 25.72 -21.75
CA VAL A 456 14.62 24.57 -21.96
C VAL A 456 13.55 24.90 -22.98
N THR A 457 13.45 24.12 -24.06
CA THR A 457 12.34 24.18 -25.00
C THR A 457 11.37 23.04 -24.72
N PHE A 458 10.08 23.34 -24.61
CA PHE A 458 9.03 22.39 -24.25
C PHE A 458 7.73 22.62 -25.02
N SER A 459 6.80 21.67 -24.93
CA SER A 459 5.43 21.79 -25.44
C SER A 459 4.46 20.98 -24.57
N ILE A 460 3.17 21.31 -24.67
CA ILE A 460 2.09 20.48 -24.13
C ILE A 460 1.18 20.10 -25.29
N THR A 461 0.81 18.83 -25.41
CA THR A 461 -0.01 18.32 -26.51
C THR A 461 -1.24 17.57 -26.00
N ASP A 462 -2.26 17.46 -26.86
CA ASP A 462 -3.45 16.61 -26.66
C ASP A 462 -3.30 15.29 -27.44
N PRO A 463 -2.94 14.17 -26.78
CA PRO A 463 -2.83 12.87 -27.45
C PRO A 463 -4.14 12.38 -28.06
N THR A 464 -5.28 12.83 -27.53
CA THR A 464 -6.61 12.42 -28.02
C THR A 464 -7.03 13.17 -29.29
N ASP A 465 -6.36 14.27 -29.61
CA ASP A 465 -6.57 15.07 -30.83
C ASP A 465 -5.31 15.08 -31.73
N GLY A 466 -4.63 13.93 -31.83
CA GLY A 466 -3.51 13.75 -32.75
C GLY A 466 -2.28 14.61 -32.41
N ASP A 467 -1.99 14.76 -31.11
CA ASP A 467 -0.91 15.56 -30.55
C ASP A 467 -1.00 17.05 -30.92
N ALA A 468 -2.22 17.59 -31.00
CA ALA A 468 -2.44 19.02 -31.19
C ALA A 468 -1.78 19.80 -30.05
N PRO A 469 -0.98 20.85 -30.33
CA PRO A 469 -0.30 21.61 -29.28
C PRO A 469 -1.27 22.55 -28.57
N TYR A 470 -1.07 22.70 -27.27
CA TYR A 470 -1.72 23.71 -26.45
C TYR A 470 -0.94 25.03 -26.45
N ASP A 471 -1.66 26.14 -26.44
CA ASP A 471 -1.15 27.46 -26.14
C ASP A 471 -1.34 27.75 -24.64
N ILE A 472 -0.26 27.64 -23.86
CA ILE A 472 -0.33 27.80 -22.39
C ILE A 472 -0.65 29.25 -21.94
N ALA A 473 -0.70 30.21 -22.86
CA ALA A 473 -1.09 31.59 -22.57
C ALA A 473 -2.56 31.88 -22.91
N ALA A 474 -3.20 31.06 -23.75
CA ALA A 474 -4.50 31.35 -24.33
C ALA A 474 -5.54 30.25 -24.13
N ASP A 475 -5.13 28.98 -24.09
CA ASP A 475 -6.07 27.90 -23.93
C ASP A 475 -6.65 27.88 -22.52
N PRO A 476 -7.98 27.66 -22.37
CA PRO A 476 -8.63 27.71 -21.06
C PRO A 476 -8.04 26.76 -20.02
N ALA A 477 -7.46 25.64 -20.45
CA ALA A 477 -6.78 24.69 -19.56
C ALA A 477 -5.53 25.26 -18.88
N PHE A 478 -4.96 26.35 -19.41
CA PHE A 478 -3.77 27.01 -18.85
C PHE A 478 -4.01 28.49 -18.47
N ALA A 479 -5.17 29.04 -18.83
CA ALA A 479 -5.62 30.38 -18.50
C ALA A 479 -6.86 30.37 -17.58
N GLY A 480 -7.11 29.27 -16.88
CA GLY A 480 -8.18 29.08 -15.91
C GLY A 480 -7.68 29.19 -14.47
N ASP A 481 -8.58 29.49 -13.53
CA ASP A 481 -8.24 29.67 -12.11
C ASP A 481 -7.71 28.37 -11.45
N GLY A 482 -8.05 27.20 -12.02
CA GLY A 482 -7.56 25.89 -11.59
C GLY A 482 -6.18 25.52 -12.15
N THR A 483 -5.51 26.39 -12.92
CA THR A 483 -4.23 26.05 -13.56
C THR A 483 -3.05 26.25 -12.61
N ARG A 484 -2.19 25.24 -12.55
CA ARG A 484 -0.78 25.42 -12.20
C ARG A 484 0.08 24.59 -13.15
N LEU A 485 1.12 25.20 -13.71
CA LEU A 485 2.14 24.51 -14.47
C LEU A 485 3.51 25.01 -14.05
N ALA A 486 4.44 24.10 -13.77
CA ALA A 486 5.78 24.43 -13.33
C ALA A 486 6.84 23.50 -13.90
N MET A 487 8.09 23.94 -13.86
CA MET A 487 9.27 23.20 -14.25
C MET A 487 10.23 23.10 -13.08
N SER A 488 10.82 21.93 -12.89
CA SER A 488 11.94 21.74 -11.96
C SER A 488 13.14 21.18 -12.72
N ILE A 489 14.34 21.57 -12.30
CA ILE A 489 15.59 21.03 -12.85
C ILE A 489 16.40 20.47 -11.70
N ALA A 490 16.84 19.22 -11.83
CA ALA A 490 17.54 18.49 -10.79
C ALA A 490 18.82 17.82 -11.32
N TRP A 491 19.83 17.70 -10.46
CA TRP A 491 21.10 17.05 -10.75
C TRP A 491 21.82 16.59 -9.47
N PRO A 492 22.79 15.67 -9.60
CA PRO A 492 23.07 14.81 -10.74
C PRO A 492 22.07 13.63 -10.85
N ASN A 493 21.94 13.02 -12.03
CA ASN A 493 21.04 11.86 -12.23
C ASN A 493 21.53 10.59 -11.50
N THR A 494 22.81 10.52 -11.15
CA THR A 494 23.35 9.44 -10.29
C THR A 494 22.62 9.42 -8.96
N ASP A 495 22.55 10.56 -8.28
CA ASP A 495 21.63 10.82 -7.18
C ASP A 495 21.42 12.32 -6.97
N PHE A 496 20.15 12.76 -7.03
CA PHE A 496 19.85 14.19 -6.99
C PHE A 496 20.32 14.80 -5.67
N THR A 497 21.27 15.74 -5.75
CA THR A 497 21.72 16.55 -4.60
C THR A 497 21.13 17.96 -4.65
N ASN A 498 20.88 18.44 -5.88
CA ASN A 498 20.56 19.82 -6.20
C ASN A 498 21.56 20.83 -5.63
N VAL A 499 22.81 20.40 -5.39
CA VAL A 499 23.87 21.29 -4.91
C VAL A 499 23.99 22.50 -5.83
N GLY A 500 24.18 23.67 -5.23
CA GLY A 500 24.24 24.96 -5.92
C GLY A 500 25.63 25.56 -6.01
N ASN A 501 26.64 24.90 -5.43
CA ASN A 501 28.02 25.36 -5.48
C ASN A 501 29.02 24.20 -5.53
N ASP A 502 30.26 24.55 -5.89
CA ASP A 502 31.38 23.60 -6.04
C ASP A 502 31.74 22.89 -4.73
N THR A 503 31.45 23.50 -3.56
CA THR A 503 31.76 22.96 -2.24
C THR A 503 30.68 22.01 -1.72
N GLY A 504 29.52 21.96 -2.36
CA GLY A 504 28.34 21.22 -1.91
C GLY A 504 27.62 21.84 -0.71
N THR A 505 28.00 23.05 -0.28
CA THR A 505 27.55 23.68 0.97
C THR A 505 26.31 24.57 0.79
N ASP A 506 25.57 24.37 -0.29
CA ASP A 506 24.35 25.11 -0.63
C ASP A 506 23.58 24.34 -1.72
N THR A 507 22.30 24.65 -1.91
CA THR A 507 21.40 24.02 -2.88
C THR A 507 20.67 25.04 -3.75
N THR A 508 20.38 24.70 -5.00
CA THR A 508 19.76 25.64 -5.97
C THR A 508 18.26 25.89 -5.79
N GLY A 509 17.61 25.14 -4.89
CA GLY A 509 16.18 25.14 -4.74
C GLY A 509 15.74 25.53 -3.33
N ARG A 510 14.94 24.67 -2.71
CA ARG A 510 14.45 24.91 -1.35
C ARG A 510 15.40 24.27 -0.33
N PRO A 511 15.37 24.75 0.93
CA PRO A 511 16.04 24.10 2.05
C PRO A 511 15.85 22.58 2.06
N ALA A 512 16.85 21.86 2.56
CA ALA A 512 16.96 20.40 2.52
C ALA A 512 16.90 19.84 1.08
N GLY A 513 17.70 20.39 0.15
CA GLY A 513 18.03 19.71 -1.12
C GLY A 513 16.87 19.45 -2.10
N GLN A 514 15.74 20.15 -1.99
CA GLN A 514 14.64 20.03 -2.94
C GLN A 514 14.86 20.93 -4.16
N ALA A 515 14.53 20.45 -5.36
CA ALA A 515 14.71 21.23 -6.59
C ALA A 515 13.87 22.54 -6.59
N ILE A 516 14.36 23.53 -7.34
CA ILE A 516 13.61 24.77 -7.63
C ILE A 516 12.34 24.45 -8.43
N SER A 517 11.26 25.21 -8.19
CA SER A 517 10.02 25.14 -8.96
C SER A 517 9.81 26.46 -9.71
N ILE A 518 10.00 26.44 -11.01
CA ILE A 518 9.88 27.57 -11.95
C ILE A 518 8.45 27.58 -12.50
N THR A 519 7.73 28.68 -12.35
CA THR A 519 6.33 28.76 -12.83
C THR A 519 6.30 28.88 -14.36
N LEU A 520 5.52 28.05 -15.04
CA LEU A 520 5.30 28.12 -16.49
C LEU A 520 3.96 28.79 -16.83
N ALA A 521 2.91 28.44 -16.08
CA ALA A 521 1.59 29.06 -16.16
C ALA A 521 0.92 29.02 -14.77
N ASP A 522 0.18 30.08 -14.44
CA ASP A 522 -0.50 30.27 -13.16
C ASP A 522 -1.99 30.58 -13.33
N GLY A 523 -2.55 30.29 -14.51
CA GLY A 523 -3.94 30.60 -14.84
C GLY A 523 -4.19 32.04 -15.27
N SER A 524 -3.21 32.96 -15.17
CA SER A 524 -3.43 34.38 -15.49
C SER A 524 -3.58 34.68 -16.99
N GLY A 525 -3.31 33.70 -17.86
CA GLY A 525 -3.23 33.88 -19.32
C GLY A 525 -2.07 34.79 -19.76
N SER A 526 -1.08 35.00 -18.89
CA SER A 526 0.11 35.81 -19.16
C SER A 526 1.37 34.99 -18.92
N LEU A 527 2.25 34.92 -19.93
CA LEU A 527 3.53 34.23 -19.79
C LEU A 527 4.49 35.04 -18.88
N PRO A 528 5.20 34.37 -17.96
CA PRO A 528 6.34 34.96 -17.25
C PRO A 528 7.39 35.51 -18.21
N SER A 529 8.14 36.53 -17.78
CA SER A 529 9.10 37.24 -18.65
C SER A 529 10.29 36.40 -19.14
N TYR A 530 10.58 35.29 -18.45
CA TYR A 530 11.62 34.33 -18.81
C TYR A 530 11.12 33.25 -19.79
N ILE A 531 9.87 33.32 -20.22
CA ILE A 531 9.28 32.39 -21.20
C ILE A 531 9.04 33.10 -22.53
N THR A 532 9.48 32.47 -23.61
CA THR A 532 9.22 32.90 -24.98
C THR A 532 8.27 31.91 -25.65
N ASP A 533 7.15 32.40 -26.19
CA ASP A 533 6.32 31.67 -27.14
C ASP A 533 6.97 31.70 -28.53
N ASN A 534 7.26 30.53 -29.09
CA ASN A 534 7.92 30.39 -30.38
C ASN A 534 6.94 30.50 -31.57
N GLY A 535 5.62 30.53 -31.31
CA GLY A 535 4.57 30.72 -32.30
C GLY A 535 4.19 29.46 -33.09
N ASP A 536 4.67 28.29 -32.66
CA ASP A 536 4.41 26.98 -33.26
C ASP A 536 3.87 25.94 -32.26
N GLY A 537 3.44 26.40 -31.08
CA GLY A 537 2.99 25.54 -29.98
C GLY A 537 4.12 25.07 -29.06
N THR A 538 5.35 25.58 -29.27
CA THR A 538 6.47 25.36 -28.37
C THR A 538 6.83 26.62 -27.59
N PHE A 539 7.40 26.43 -26.42
CA PHE A 539 7.79 27.50 -25.50
C PHE A 539 9.24 27.28 -25.05
N THR A 540 9.97 28.38 -24.83
CA THR A 540 11.36 28.34 -24.37
C THR A 540 11.52 29.10 -23.05
N VAL A 541 12.02 28.41 -22.02
CA VAL A 541 12.38 28.95 -20.71
C VAL A 541 13.87 29.31 -20.71
N ASP A 542 14.19 30.57 -20.42
CA ASP A 542 15.58 31.02 -20.19
C ASP A 542 15.82 31.19 -18.68
N THR A 543 16.53 30.23 -18.08
CA THR A 543 16.75 30.23 -16.62
C THR A 543 17.71 31.32 -16.15
N LEU A 544 18.45 31.97 -17.07
CA LEU A 544 19.25 33.15 -16.75
C LEU A 544 18.38 34.38 -16.46
N ALA A 545 17.15 34.39 -16.95
CA ALA A 545 16.20 35.50 -16.82
C ALA A 545 15.28 35.37 -15.58
N LEU A 546 15.47 34.35 -14.74
CA LEU A 546 14.83 34.25 -13.44
C LEU A 546 15.31 35.38 -12.51
N ASP A 547 14.51 35.69 -11.48
CA ASP A 547 14.89 36.69 -10.46
C ASP A 547 16.19 36.29 -9.76
N GLU A 548 16.33 34.99 -9.47
CA GLU A 548 17.59 34.34 -9.10
C GLU A 548 17.98 33.36 -10.22
N PRO A 549 18.99 33.70 -11.04
CA PRO A 549 19.41 32.86 -12.15
C PRO A 549 19.83 31.45 -11.70
N LEU A 550 19.31 30.44 -12.39
CA LEU A 550 19.77 29.07 -12.18
C LEU A 550 21.08 28.86 -12.95
N VAL A 551 22.15 28.51 -12.26
CA VAL A 551 23.46 28.25 -12.86
C VAL A 551 23.89 26.84 -12.47
N VAL A 552 24.32 26.05 -13.45
CA VAL A 552 24.88 24.72 -13.19
C VAL A 552 26.23 24.89 -12.46
N PRO A 553 26.42 24.37 -11.24
CA PRO A 553 27.67 24.57 -10.51
C PRO A 553 28.80 23.68 -11.03
N SER A 554 30.05 24.02 -10.69
CA SER A 554 31.24 23.28 -11.07
C SER A 554 31.66 22.33 -9.94
N THR A 555 31.16 21.10 -9.91
CA THR A 555 31.42 20.18 -8.79
C THR A 555 32.62 19.25 -9.03
N ASN A 556 33.18 18.73 -7.93
CA ASN A 556 34.12 17.61 -7.99
C ASN A 556 33.70 16.52 -6.96
N PRO A 557 33.21 15.35 -7.41
CA PRO A 557 33.17 14.88 -8.79
C PRO A 557 32.20 15.68 -9.70
N PRO A 558 32.38 15.65 -11.03
CA PRO A 558 31.48 16.30 -11.99
C PRO A 558 30.04 15.79 -11.89
N LEU A 559 29.07 16.62 -12.26
CA LEU A 559 27.63 16.31 -12.17
C LEU A 559 27.17 15.25 -13.18
N GLY A 560 27.85 15.14 -14.34
CA GLY A 560 27.48 14.17 -15.37
C GLY A 560 26.24 14.60 -16.14
N SER A 561 25.05 14.19 -15.68
CA SER A 561 23.75 14.45 -16.33
C SER A 561 22.72 14.98 -15.33
N GLY A 562 21.75 15.77 -15.80
CA GLY A 562 20.62 16.29 -15.03
C GLY A 562 19.27 15.87 -15.62
N THR A 563 18.18 16.25 -14.96
CA THR A 563 16.81 15.98 -15.40
C THR A 563 15.96 17.24 -15.29
N VAL A 564 15.19 17.51 -16.33
CA VAL A 564 14.08 18.48 -16.31
C VAL A 564 12.79 17.73 -16.03
N MET A 565 11.96 18.28 -15.16
CA MET A 565 10.59 17.84 -14.89
C MET A 565 9.62 18.96 -15.24
N ILE A 566 8.50 18.62 -15.89
CA ILE A 566 7.33 19.47 -16.03
C ILE A 566 6.22 18.86 -15.16
N GLU A 567 5.76 19.63 -14.18
CA GLU A 567 4.71 19.28 -13.22
C GLU A 567 3.55 20.26 -13.31
N GLY A 568 2.37 19.88 -12.85
CA GLY A 568 1.23 20.78 -12.78
C GLY A 568 -0.11 20.12 -13.07
N HIS A 569 -1.18 20.80 -12.67
CA HIS A 569 -2.54 20.49 -13.04
C HIS A 569 -3.08 21.55 -14.03
N PRO A 570 -3.44 21.17 -15.27
CA PRO A 570 -4.26 21.99 -16.14
C PRO A 570 -5.65 22.15 -15.53
N ALA A 571 -6.34 23.22 -15.91
CA ALA A 571 -7.72 23.45 -15.51
C ALA A 571 -8.71 22.73 -16.44
N ALA A 572 -9.84 22.30 -15.90
CA ALA A 572 -10.99 21.81 -16.63
C ALA A 572 -12.29 22.41 -16.10
N ASP A 573 -13.37 22.14 -16.85
CA ASP A 573 -14.75 22.55 -16.56
C ASP A 573 -15.58 21.25 -16.54
N PHE A 574 -15.58 20.54 -15.41
CA PHE A 574 -16.27 19.24 -15.29
C PHE A 574 -17.78 19.42 -15.14
N ASP A 575 -18.24 20.56 -14.61
CA ASP A 575 -19.66 20.84 -14.39
C ASP A 575 -20.35 21.57 -15.57
N PHE A 576 -19.56 21.95 -16.58
CA PHE A 576 -19.96 22.62 -17.81
C PHE A 576 -20.58 24.01 -17.57
N ASP A 577 -20.19 24.70 -16.51
CA ASP A 577 -20.64 26.05 -16.20
C ASP A 577 -19.86 27.15 -16.98
N GLY A 578 -18.78 26.74 -17.65
CA GLY A 578 -17.88 27.59 -18.43
C GLY A 578 -16.71 28.17 -17.64
N VAL A 579 -16.52 27.79 -16.38
CA VAL A 579 -15.40 28.13 -15.51
C VAL A 579 -14.40 26.99 -15.52
N TYR A 580 -13.12 27.34 -15.63
CA TYR A 580 -12.01 26.38 -15.64
C TYR A 580 -11.30 26.44 -14.29
N ASP A 581 -11.89 25.80 -13.27
CA ASP A 581 -11.39 25.76 -11.89
C ASP A 581 -11.17 24.34 -11.33
N ASP A 582 -11.53 23.30 -12.09
CA ASP A 582 -11.21 21.92 -11.71
C ASP A 582 -9.75 21.57 -12.04
N GLU A 583 -9.05 20.92 -11.10
CA GLU A 583 -7.65 20.53 -11.23
C GLU A 583 -7.53 19.15 -11.92
N VAL A 584 -6.91 19.10 -13.11
CA VAL A 584 -6.68 17.85 -13.84
C VAL A 584 -5.33 17.24 -13.43
N PRO A 585 -5.28 16.00 -12.93
CA PRO A 585 -4.04 15.35 -12.49
C PRO A 585 -3.25 14.79 -13.69
N ALA A 586 -2.76 15.66 -14.57
CA ALA A 586 -1.98 15.25 -15.74
C ALA A 586 -0.64 14.62 -15.35
N THR A 587 -0.24 13.57 -16.07
CA THR A 587 1.02 12.85 -15.79
C THR A 587 2.22 13.78 -15.96
N THR A 588 3.09 13.81 -14.95
CA THR A 588 4.33 14.58 -14.95
C THR A 588 5.26 14.11 -16.08
N GLY A 589 5.83 15.07 -16.82
CA GLY A 589 6.81 14.80 -17.88
C GLY A 589 8.24 14.98 -17.39
N THR A 590 9.16 14.10 -17.78
CA THR A 590 10.59 14.21 -17.44
C THR A 590 11.48 13.97 -18.65
N SER A 591 12.65 14.61 -18.68
CA SER A 591 13.70 14.32 -19.67
C SER A 591 15.07 14.59 -19.09
N SER A 592 16.01 13.68 -19.34
CA SER A 592 17.41 13.86 -18.95
C SER A 592 18.20 14.69 -19.97
N PHE A 593 19.25 15.37 -19.52
CA PHE A 593 20.17 16.16 -20.33
C PHE A 593 21.62 16.00 -19.84
N ALA A 594 22.59 16.19 -20.73
CA ALA A 594 24.01 16.09 -20.39
C ALA A 594 24.55 17.43 -19.85
N ILE A 595 25.36 17.38 -18.79
CA ILE A 595 26.12 18.53 -18.25
C ILE A 595 27.60 18.37 -18.60
N ASN A 596 28.20 17.28 -18.13
CA ASN A 596 29.60 16.91 -18.41
C ASN A 596 29.72 15.61 -19.20
N ASP A 597 28.66 14.79 -19.21
CA ASP A 597 28.64 13.56 -20.00
C ASP A 597 28.61 13.87 -21.50
N SER A 598 29.07 12.91 -22.32
CA SER A 598 28.96 13.06 -23.77
C SER A 598 27.51 12.98 -24.25
N ASP A 599 26.69 12.19 -23.56
CA ASP A 599 25.30 11.91 -23.85
C ASP A 599 24.54 11.85 -22.52
N ALA A 600 23.30 12.32 -22.51
CA ALA A 600 22.47 12.31 -21.31
C ALA A 600 22.30 10.88 -20.79
N GLN A 601 22.51 10.69 -19.49
CA GLN A 601 22.26 9.42 -18.79
C GLN A 601 21.01 9.56 -17.95
N ASP A 602 20.07 8.63 -18.11
CA ASP A 602 18.87 8.58 -17.27
C ASP A 602 19.21 8.24 -15.82
N ARG A 603 18.36 8.67 -14.90
CA ARG A 603 18.40 8.21 -13.51
C ARG A 603 18.10 6.71 -13.46
N ARG A 604 18.75 6.00 -12.53
CA ARG A 604 18.50 4.57 -12.27
C ARG A 604 17.01 4.29 -12.08
N ASN A 605 16.53 3.16 -12.61
CA ASN A 605 15.20 2.65 -12.32
C ASN A 605 15.27 1.63 -11.18
N VAL A 606 14.39 1.78 -10.20
CA VAL A 606 14.37 0.94 -8.97
C VAL A 606 13.01 0.28 -8.79
N VAL A 607 11.94 0.97 -9.16
CA VAL A 607 10.55 0.51 -9.00
C VAL A 607 9.81 0.75 -10.32
N SER A 608 8.78 -0.04 -10.58
CA SER A 608 7.91 0.15 -11.74
C SER A 608 6.69 1.00 -11.37
N LEU A 609 6.36 1.96 -12.22
CA LEU A 609 5.13 2.73 -12.08
C LEU A 609 3.89 1.84 -12.28
N GLU A 610 3.96 0.85 -13.17
CA GLU A 610 2.86 -0.10 -13.43
C GLU A 610 2.55 -0.91 -12.17
N ASN A 611 3.57 -1.30 -11.40
CA ASN A 611 3.40 -1.97 -10.12
C ASN A 611 2.65 -1.07 -9.13
N CYS A 612 3.01 0.22 -9.04
CA CYS A 612 2.31 1.16 -8.16
C CYS A 612 0.86 1.41 -8.61
N GLN A 613 0.63 1.55 -9.92
CA GLN A 613 -0.70 1.79 -10.51
C GLN A 613 -1.63 0.59 -10.39
N THR A 614 -1.09 -0.61 -10.17
CA THR A 614 -1.89 -1.80 -9.84
C THR A 614 -2.76 -1.56 -8.59
N CYS A 615 -2.23 -0.81 -7.60
CA CYS A 615 -2.97 -0.41 -6.41
C CYS A 615 -3.58 0.99 -6.50
N HIS A 616 -2.87 1.95 -7.09
CA HIS A 616 -3.26 3.37 -7.05
C HIS A 616 -3.99 3.90 -8.28
N ALA A 617 -4.18 3.08 -9.32
CA ALA A 617 -4.71 3.49 -10.62
C ALA A 617 -3.94 4.64 -11.29
N MET A 618 -4.22 4.83 -12.57
CA MET A 618 -3.59 5.88 -13.38
C MET A 618 -4.30 7.22 -13.18
N ASN A 619 -3.54 8.30 -13.04
CA ASN A 619 -4.02 9.68 -12.84
C ASN A 619 -5.02 9.83 -11.68
N ASP A 620 -4.82 9.07 -10.60
CA ASP A 620 -5.74 8.99 -9.45
C ASP A 620 -4.98 8.91 -8.12
N GLY A 621 -4.75 7.72 -7.57
CA GLY A 621 -4.17 7.54 -6.24
C GLY A 621 -2.74 8.07 -6.07
N LEU A 622 -1.98 8.21 -7.17
CA LEU A 622 -0.66 8.85 -7.18
C LEU A 622 -0.69 10.28 -7.73
N ALA A 623 -1.85 10.95 -7.70
CA ALA A 623 -1.99 12.38 -8.02
C ALA A 623 -1.81 13.25 -6.78
N LEU A 624 -0.55 13.41 -6.35
CA LEU A 624 -0.21 14.06 -5.08
C LEU A 624 -0.04 15.57 -5.22
N HIS A 625 -0.03 16.25 -4.07
CA HIS A 625 0.12 17.71 -3.96
C HIS A 625 -0.97 18.51 -4.69
N GLY A 626 -2.22 18.05 -4.60
CA GLY A 626 -3.37 18.64 -5.30
C GLY A 626 -3.30 18.39 -6.80
N GLY A 627 -2.98 17.16 -7.23
CA GLY A 627 -2.86 16.82 -8.65
C GLY A 627 -1.68 17.45 -9.40
N ASN A 628 -0.76 18.15 -8.71
CA ASN A 628 0.40 18.77 -9.34
C ASN A 628 1.47 17.77 -9.77
N ARG A 629 1.59 16.65 -9.07
CA ARG A 629 2.65 15.65 -9.31
C ARG A 629 1.97 14.30 -9.42
N THR A 630 1.91 13.79 -10.63
CA THR A 630 1.13 12.59 -10.94
C THR A 630 1.96 11.61 -11.74
N ASP A 631 1.96 10.35 -11.31
CA ASP A 631 2.39 9.19 -12.10
C ASP A 631 3.80 9.28 -12.71
N ASN A 632 4.80 9.76 -11.97
CA ASN A 632 6.20 9.77 -12.44
C ASN A 632 7.20 9.63 -11.30
N ILE A 633 7.81 8.45 -11.15
CA ILE A 633 8.78 8.13 -10.09
C ILE A 633 10.00 9.06 -10.14
N VAL A 634 10.56 9.29 -11.33
CA VAL A 634 11.72 10.18 -11.50
C VAL A 634 11.36 11.60 -11.10
N GLY A 635 10.16 12.05 -11.48
CA GLY A 635 9.60 13.33 -11.09
C GLY A 635 9.52 13.49 -9.58
N CYS A 636 8.93 12.51 -8.87
CA CYS A 636 8.88 12.49 -7.41
C CYS A 636 10.30 12.61 -6.81
N ALA A 637 11.27 11.85 -7.35
CA ALA A 637 12.64 11.85 -6.86
C ALA A 637 13.37 13.20 -7.02
N THR A 638 12.92 14.10 -7.91
CA THR A 638 13.54 15.43 -8.06
C THR A 638 13.37 16.33 -6.82
N CYS A 639 12.30 16.10 -6.04
CA CYS A 639 12.05 16.79 -4.77
C CYS A 639 12.29 15.89 -3.56
N HIS A 640 11.95 14.60 -3.66
CA HIS A 640 12.17 13.59 -2.62
C HIS A 640 13.58 12.99 -2.75
N THR A 641 14.58 13.85 -2.70
CA THR A 641 16.00 13.51 -2.84
C THR A 641 16.56 12.87 -1.56
N PRO A 642 17.74 12.22 -1.59
CA PRO A 642 18.39 11.72 -0.38
C PRO A 642 18.61 12.80 0.70
N ASN A 643 18.84 14.05 0.31
CA ASN A 643 19.05 15.17 1.23
C ASN A 643 17.74 15.80 1.73
N ALA A 644 16.58 15.32 1.27
CA ALA A 644 15.31 15.98 1.54
C ALA A 644 14.67 15.59 2.86
N THR A 645 14.36 16.60 3.67
CA THR A 645 13.50 16.50 4.85
C THR A 645 12.27 17.40 4.69
N ASP A 646 11.27 17.23 5.56
CA ASP A 646 10.09 18.09 5.63
C ASP A 646 10.33 19.38 6.43
N LEU A 647 11.58 19.69 6.81
CA LEU A 647 11.98 20.83 7.66
C LEU A 647 11.24 22.12 7.28
N PHE A 648 11.29 22.53 6.01
CA PHE A 648 10.68 23.78 5.53
C PHE A 648 9.14 23.82 5.63
N ARG A 649 8.49 22.69 5.95
CA ARG A 649 7.04 22.57 6.16
C ARG A 649 6.67 22.47 7.64
N ARG A 650 7.63 22.32 8.53
CA ARG A 650 7.40 22.13 9.96
C ARG A 650 6.86 23.40 10.62
N PRO A 651 6.06 23.28 11.69
CA PRO A 651 5.65 24.42 12.49
C PRO A 651 6.87 25.08 13.14
N ALA A 652 6.74 26.37 13.48
CA ALA A 652 7.80 27.08 14.18
C ALA A 652 8.04 26.44 15.54
N ASP A 653 9.29 26.11 15.78
CA ASP A 653 9.79 25.62 17.04
C ASP A 653 9.76 26.73 18.10
N GLU A 654 9.19 26.41 19.26
CA GLU A 654 8.92 27.38 20.32
C GLU A 654 10.19 27.89 21.00
N ASP A 655 11.23 27.05 21.08
CA ASP A 655 12.51 27.43 21.70
C ASP A 655 13.57 27.88 20.69
N GLY A 656 13.34 27.60 19.40
CA GLY A 656 14.19 27.98 18.27
C GLY A 656 15.61 27.45 18.40
N THR A 657 15.79 26.29 19.03
CA THR A 657 17.08 25.69 19.33
C THR A 657 17.14 24.28 18.73
N VAL A 658 18.07 24.05 17.81
CA VAL A 658 18.33 22.72 17.25
C VAL A 658 18.78 21.76 18.37
N ASN A 659 17.88 20.88 18.78
CA ASN A 659 18.05 19.91 19.85
C ASN A 659 17.32 18.58 19.56
N GLY A 660 16.79 18.41 18.35
CA GLY A 660 16.02 17.26 17.91
C GLY A 660 14.57 17.25 18.41
N MET A 661 14.08 18.33 19.04
CA MET A 661 12.70 18.39 19.55
C MET A 661 11.98 19.67 19.14
N ASN A 662 10.78 19.50 18.56
CA ASN A 662 9.86 20.59 18.29
C ASN A 662 8.51 20.26 18.92
N ALA A 663 8.20 20.89 20.06
CA ALA A 663 6.97 20.63 20.80
C ALA A 663 5.68 21.07 20.05
N ALA A 664 5.80 21.87 18.99
CA ALA A 664 4.69 22.25 18.12
C ALA A 664 4.40 21.20 17.04
N ALA A 665 5.36 20.31 16.74
CA ALA A 665 5.16 19.17 15.85
C ALA A 665 4.46 18.01 16.58
N ILE A 666 3.57 17.28 15.90
CA ILE A 666 2.77 16.21 16.54
C ILE A 666 3.60 14.98 16.89
N ASP A 667 4.67 14.73 16.15
CA ASP A 667 5.68 13.69 16.40
C ASP A 667 6.83 14.22 17.29
N GLY A 668 6.83 15.51 17.61
CA GLY A 668 7.75 16.11 18.58
C GLY A 668 9.16 16.36 18.07
N ILE A 669 9.44 16.23 16.78
CA ILE A 669 10.79 16.38 16.18
C ILE A 669 10.89 17.57 15.23
N GLU A 670 12.12 18.05 15.02
CA GLU A 670 12.43 19.25 14.23
C GLU A 670 12.23 19.03 12.73
N ASP A 671 12.58 17.86 12.21
CA ASP A 671 12.32 17.46 10.83
C ASP A 671 12.22 15.93 10.66
N ARG A 672 11.76 15.52 9.48
CA ARG A 672 11.67 14.12 9.08
C ARG A 672 12.14 13.97 7.64
N THR A 673 12.96 12.96 7.39
CA THR A 673 13.33 12.60 6.02
C THR A 673 12.11 12.31 5.15
N VAL A 674 12.12 12.90 3.96
CA VAL A 674 11.16 12.65 2.89
C VAL A 674 11.85 12.10 1.65
N SER A 675 13.07 11.57 1.79
CA SER A 675 13.73 10.78 0.73
C SER A 675 12.79 9.70 0.23
N LEU A 676 12.63 9.60 -1.10
CA LEU A 676 11.56 8.79 -1.72
C LEU A 676 11.58 7.33 -1.24
N GLY A 677 12.75 6.71 -1.18
CA GLY A 677 12.90 5.32 -0.75
C GLY A 677 12.54 5.12 0.73
N TYR A 678 12.92 6.07 1.61
CA TYR A 678 12.57 5.99 3.03
C TYR A 678 11.07 6.20 3.22
N MET A 679 10.52 7.26 2.61
CA MET A 679 9.13 7.67 2.77
C MET A 679 8.15 6.59 2.29
N VAL A 680 8.36 6.04 1.09
CA VAL A 680 7.48 5.01 0.54
C VAL A 680 7.46 3.76 1.42
N HIS A 681 8.62 3.28 1.88
CA HIS A 681 8.67 2.17 2.81
C HIS A 681 8.02 2.50 4.16
N ALA A 682 8.29 3.69 4.73
CA ALA A 682 7.77 4.07 6.03
C ALA A 682 6.23 4.13 6.05
N ILE A 683 5.62 4.59 4.96
CA ILE A 683 4.16 4.61 4.80
C ILE A 683 3.60 3.19 4.68
N HIS A 684 4.15 2.35 3.80
CA HIS A 684 3.60 1.01 3.54
C HIS A 684 3.98 -0.04 4.59
N ALA A 685 4.96 0.24 5.45
CA ALA A 685 5.39 -0.64 6.54
C ALA A 685 4.91 -0.16 7.92
N ALA A 686 3.89 0.70 8.00
CA ALA A 686 3.37 1.24 9.26
C ALA A 686 3.09 0.14 10.31
N SER A 687 2.52 -0.99 9.89
CA SER A 687 2.23 -2.14 10.75
C SER A 687 3.47 -2.87 11.31
N ALA A 688 4.64 -2.68 10.71
CA ALA A 688 5.90 -3.29 11.13
C ALA A 688 6.79 -2.33 11.96
N ARG A 689 6.46 -1.05 11.98
CA ARG A 689 7.24 0.01 12.66
C ARG A 689 6.87 0.13 14.14
N GLU A 690 7.86 0.37 14.99
CA GLU A 690 7.66 0.71 16.41
C GLU A 690 7.41 2.22 16.59
N GLU A 691 7.98 3.05 15.73
CA GLU A 691 7.73 4.50 15.68
C GLU A 691 6.94 4.87 14.41
N GLY A 692 5.93 5.72 14.59
CA GLY A 692 5.13 6.27 13.51
C GLY A 692 5.94 7.03 12.45
N TYR A 693 5.29 7.34 11.33
CA TYR A 693 5.85 8.21 10.30
C TYR A 693 4.91 9.38 10.06
N VAL A 694 5.38 10.58 10.39
CA VAL A 694 4.64 11.84 10.20
C VAL A 694 5.47 12.75 9.31
N ALA A 695 4.85 13.26 8.24
CA ALA A 695 5.44 14.23 7.35
C ALA A 695 4.59 15.51 7.30
N TYR A 696 5.22 16.67 7.18
CA TYR A 696 4.53 17.96 7.10
C TYR A 696 4.40 18.47 5.65
N GLY A 697 3.19 18.91 5.28
CA GLY A 697 2.81 19.40 3.96
C GLY A 697 2.58 20.92 3.86
N PHE A 698 1.84 21.36 2.85
CA PHE A 698 1.52 22.79 2.66
C PHE A 698 0.72 23.35 3.84
N GLY A 699 1.05 24.59 4.23
CA GLY A 699 0.41 25.25 5.39
C GLY A 699 0.73 24.63 6.74
N GLY A 700 1.81 23.85 6.86
CA GLY A 700 2.20 23.19 8.11
C GLY A 700 1.25 22.09 8.55
N ARG A 701 0.55 21.45 7.60
CA ARG A 701 -0.38 20.37 7.88
C ARG A 701 0.37 19.05 8.10
N PRO A 702 0.18 18.36 9.24
CA PRO A 702 0.73 17.03 9.41
C PRO A 702 -0.03 16.00 8.57
N HIS A 703 0.71 15.07 7.99
CA HIS A 703 0.22 13.84 7.38
C HIS A 703 0.78 12.68 8.21
N ASP A 704 -0.09 12.04 8.98
CA ASP A 704 0.26 10.94 9.89
C ASP A 704 -0.04 9.60 9.21
N TYR A 705 1.01 8.81 8.97
CA TYR A 705 0.94 7.49 8.36
C TYR A 705 1.25 6.38 9.37
N SER A 706 1.22 6.68 10.67
CA SER A 706 1.59 5.73 11.72
C SER A 706 0.70 4.49 11.77
N ASP A 707 -0.55 4.62 11.31
CA ASP A 707 -1.55 3.54 11.26
C ASP A 707 -2.00 3.25 9.82
N ALA A 708 -1.17 3.61 8.82
CA ALA A 708 -1.50 3.36 7.42
C ALA A 708 -1.67 1.85 7.15
N SER A 709 -2.84 1.47 6.64
CA SER A 709 -3.10 0.09 6.26
C SER A 709 -2.45 -0.23 4.93
N TYR A 710 -1.76 -1.37 4.85
CA TYR A 710 -1.18 -1.89 3.61
C TYR A 710 -1.76 -3.28 3.31
N PRO A 711 -2.40 -3.49 2.15
CA PRO A 711 -3.12 -4.72 1.86
C PRO A 711 -2.24 -5.94 1.57
N ARG A 712 -0.93 -5.75 1.32
CA ARG A 712 0.07 -6.83 1.14
C ARG A 712 1.01 -6.95 2.32
N SER A 713 1.87 -7.96 2.31
CA SER A 713 3.02 -7.99 3.21
C SER A 713 4.04 -6.92 2.82
N PRO A 714 4.54 -6.11 3.78
CA PRO A 714 5.70 -5.25 3.54
C PRO A 714 6.99 -6.01 3.15
N ALA A 715 6.99 -7.34 3.25
CA ALA A 715 8.09 -8.19 2.79
C ALA A 715 7.99 -8.60 1.30
N ASP A 716 6.86 -8.36 0.63
CA ASP A 716 6.72 -8.55 -0.81
C ASP A 716 7.40 -7.40 -1.56
N CYS A 717 8.73 -7.45 -1.67
CA CYS A 717 9.52 -6.42 -2.34
C CYS A 717 9.09 -6.21 -3.80
N GLN A 718 8.64 -7.28 -4.47
CA GLN A 718 8.25 -7.27 -5.88
C GLN A 718 6.90 -6.59 -6.11
N ALA A 719 6.15 -6.27 -5.04
CA ALA A 719 4.98 -5.39 -5.12
C ALA A 719 5.32 -4.02 -5.72
N CYS A 720 6.57 -3.55 -5.59
CA CYS A 720 7.01 -2.25 -6.12
C CYS A 720 8.27 -2.38 -7.00
N HIS A 721 9.25 -3.17 -6.58
CA HIS A 721 10.57 -3.20 -7.19
C HIS A 721 10.61 -3.86 -8.56
N ASP A 722 11.48 -3.33 -9.43
CA ASP A 722 11.81 -3.94 -10.70
C ASP A 722 12.83 -5.06 -10.51
N GLY A 723 12.43 -6.30 -10.81
CA GLY A 723 13.32 -7.46 -10.70
C GLY A 723 13.98 -7.53 -9.32
N ASP A 724 15.32 -7.63 -9.29
CA ASP A 724 16.09 -7.80 -8.06
C ASP A 724 16.74 -6.48 -7.57
N THR A 725 16.20 -5.32 -7.94
CA THR A 725 16.76 -3.99 -7.58
C THR A 725 16.80 -3.71 -6.08
N TYR A 726 16.11 -4.51 -5.25
CA TYR A 726 16.15 -4.46 -3.79
C TYR A 726 17.29 -5.28 -3.16
N THR A 727 18.06 -6.02 -3.96
CA THR A 727 19.11 -6.91 -3.44
C THR A 727 20.39 -6.17 -3.07
N LEU A 728 21.15 -6.74 -2.12
CA LEU A 728 22.44 -6.22 -1.67
C LEU A 728 23.62 -6.98 -2.32
N PRO A 729 24.79 -6.33 -2.48
CA PRO A 729 25.07 -4.92 -2.16
C PRO A 729 24.43 -3.98 -3.18
N LEU A 730 24.04 -2.78 -2.74
CA LEU A 730 23.60 -1.73 -3.65
C LEU A 730 24.76 -1.29 -4.58
N ASP A 731 24.41 -0.69 -5.71
CA ASP A 731 25.40 -0.18 -6.67
C ASP A 731 26.35 0.84 -6.02
N GLN A 732 27.53 1.09 -6.57
CA GLN A 732 28.38 2.15 -6.01
C GLN A 732 27.87 3.54 -6.41
N GLY A 733 27.89 4.49 -5.47
CA GLY A 733 27.66 5.91 -5.74
C GLY A 733 26.26 6.45 -5.41
N GLN A 734 25.43 5.72 -4.65
CA GLN A 734 24.24 6.35 -4.04
C GLN A 734 24.64 7.24 -2.87
N LEU A 735 23.87 8.31 -2.66
CA LEU A 735 24.09 9.26 -1.58
C LEU A 735 23.46 8.77 -0.30
N ALA A 736 24.17 9.02 0.80
CA ALA A 736 23.60 8.93 2.14
C ALA A 736 22.30 9.74 2.25
N VAL A 737 21.42 9.31 3.14
CA VAL A 737 20.11 9.94 3.36
C VAL A 737 20.16 10.82 4.60
N THR A 738 19.76 12.08 4.45
CA THR A 738 19.57 13.03 5.55
C THR A 738 18.41 12.56 6.40
N VAL A 739 18.67 12.35 7.69
CA VAL A 739 17.66 12.03 8.71
C VAL A 739 17.40 13.18 9.67
N ASP A 740 18.31 14.16 9.72
CA ASP A 740 18.20 15.40 10.47
C ASP A 740 19.07 16.46 9.78
N ALA A 741 18.46 17.57 9.37
CA ALA A 741 19.10 18.66 8.63
C ALA A 741 19.86 19.66 9.52
N GLY A 742 20.00 19.40 10.82
CA GLY A 742 20.77 20.26 11.74
C GLY A 742 20.19 21.67 11.90
N ALA A 743 18.91 21.85 11.59
CA ALA A 743 18.22 23.13 11.57
C ALA A 743 16.77 23.00 12.07
N THR A 744 16.20 24.10 12.57
CA THR A 744 14.80 24.17 13.02
C THR A 744 14.12 25.44 12.50
N VAL A 745 12.81 25.38 12.29
CA VAL A 745 12.00 26.49 11.80
C VAL A 745 11.71 27.46 12.95
N ILE A 746 11.97 28.75 12.77
CA ILE A 746 11.66 29.80 13.77
C ILE A 746 10.57 30.77 13.30
N GLU A 747 10.19 30.71 12.01
CA GLU A 747 9.08 31.47 11.43
C GLU A 747 8.28 30.58 10.47
N THR A 748 6.94 30.68 10.48
CA THR A 748 6.08 29.89 9.59
C THR A 748 5.45 30.73 8.49
N GLY A 749 5.25 30.10 7.34
CA GLY A 749 4.47 30.64 6.23
C GLY A 749 3.72 29.53 5.51
N PHE A 750 2.68 29.88 4.75
CA PHE A 750 1.87 28.90 4.02
C PHE A 750 2.70 28.08 3.02
N PHE A 751 3.63 28.77 2.36
CA PHE A 751 4.60 28.18 1.45
C PHE A 751 5.95 27.88 2.12
N GLY A 752 6.01 27.86 3.45
CA GLY A 752 7.24 27.74 4.27
C GLY A 752 7.78 29.09 4.78
N PRO A 753 8.85 29.07 5.60
CA PRO A 753 9.51 30.26 6.14
C PRO A 753 10.00 31.24 5.06
N GLY A 754 10.08 32.52 5.45
CA GLY A 754 10.80 33.53 4.68
C GLY A 754 12.32 33.49 4.93
N PRO A 755 13.07 34.50 4.42
CA PRO A 755 14.47 34.68 4.76
C PRO A 755 14.66 34.85 6.27
N ASP A 756 15.77 34.34 6.80
CA ASP A 756 16.10 34.27 8.22
C ASP A 756 15.08 33.44 9.04
N GLY A 757 14.39 32.49 8.39
CA GLY A 757 13.32 31.68 8.97
C GLY A 757 13.79 30.43 9.70
N PHE A 758 15.10 30.21 9.78
CA PHE A 758 15.71 29.02 10.39
C PHE A 758 16.73 29.35 11.49
N ALA A 759 16.90 28.44 12.43
CA ALA A 759 17.99 28.44 13.40
C ALA A 759 18.93 27.24 13.15
N PRO A 760 20.27 27.41 13.32
CA PRO A 760 20.97 28.62 13.75
C PRO A 760 21.06 29.72 12.67
N GLY A 761 20.67 29.41 11.44
CA GLY A 761 20.51 30.33 10.32
C GLY A 761 20.15 29.59 9.04
N ASP A 762 19.75 30.33 8.00
CA ASP A 762 19.33 29.74 6.71
C ASP A 762 20.41 28.86 6.06
N GLY A 763 21.70 29.15 6.32
CA GLY A 763 22.82 28.38 5.78
C GLY A 763 22.77 26.90 6.16
N SER A 764 22.48 26.57 7.43
CA SER A 764 22.38 25.19 7.89
C SER A 764 21.19 24.47 7.25
N ALA A 765 20.06 25.16 7.05
CA ALA A 765 18.91 24.55 6.38
C ALA A 765 19.16 24.24 4.88
N THR A 766 20.24 24.77 4.30
CA THR A 766 20.58 24.61 2.87
C THR A 766 21.89 23.85 2.61
N ASP A 767 22.65 23.52 3.66
CA ASP A 767 23.99 22.91 3.56
C ASP A 767 23.93 21.41 3.87
N PRO A 768 23.76 20.52 2.88
CA PRO A 768 23.68 19.09 3.15
C PRO A 768 24.99 18.48 3.67
N THR A 769 26.07 19.25 3.80
CA THR A 769 27.35 18.77 4.32
C THR A 769 27.45 18.82 5.84
N ASP A 770 26.56 19.57 6.51
CA ASP A 770 26.42 19.56 7.98
C ASP A 770 25.25 18.69 8.49
N ASP A 771 24.48 18.09 7.57
CA ASP A 771 23.40 17.13 7.86
C ASP A 771 23.87 15.85 8.59
N ASN A 772 23.01 15.38 9.50
CA ASN A 772 23.07 14.05 10.06
C ASN A 772 22.55 13.03 9.04
N ASN A 773 23.45 12.19 8.56
CA ASN A 773 23.22 11.27 7.46
C ASN A 773 23.36 9.80 7.87
N VAL A 774 22.56 8.93 7.26
CA VAL A 774 22.71 7.46 7.31
C VAL A 774 23.06 6.89 5.93
N SER A 775 23.74 5.73 5.89
CA SER A 775 23.98 5.07 4.60
C SER A 775 22.66 4.69 3.92
N VAL A 776 22.69 4.46 2.61
CA VAL A 776 21.48 4.12 1.83
C VAL A 776 20.89 2.79 2.28
N GLU A 777 21.74 1.82 2.60
CA GLU A 777 21.33 0.53 3.15
C GLU A 777 20.66 0.72 4.51
N THR A 778 21.24 1.54 5.39
CA THR A 778 20.64 1.84 6.69
C THR A 778 19.31 2.59 6.52
N ALA A 779 19.20 3.55 5.61
CA ALA A 779 17.94 4.27 5.36
C ALA A 779 16.83 3.32 4.89
N ALA A 780 17.13 2.43 3.94
CA ALA A 780 16.19 1.47 3.39
C ALA A 780 15.74 0.43 4.43
N CYS A 781 16.61 0.01 5.35
CA CYS A 781 16.22 -0.89 6.43
C CYS A 781 15.49 -0.15 7.57
N LEU A 782 15.95 1.04 7.95
CA LEU A 782 15.40 1.85 9.04
C LEU A 782 13.98 2.34 8.74
N SER A 783 13.59 2.46 7.46
CA SER A 783 12.22 2.80 7.09
C SER A 783 11.19 1.76 7.53
N CYS A 784 11.59 0.50 7.77
CA CYS A 784 10.69 -0.54 8.28
C CYS A 784 11.12 -1.04 9.67
N HIS A 785 12.43 -1.15 9.92
CA HIS A 785 13.02 -1.66 11.16
C HIS A 785 13.55 -0.53 12.04
N ASN A 786 12.65 0.17 12.72
CA ASN A 786 12.98 1.35 13.52
C ASN A 786 12.97 1.14 15.05
N SER A 787 13.03 -0.11 15.50
CA SER A 787 13.23 -0.41 16.91
C SER A 787 14.60 0.04 17.42
N ASP A 788 14.72 0.31 18.71
CA ASP A 788 15.99 0.68 19.35
C ASP A 788 17.09 -0.36 19.06
N VAL A 789 16.74 -1.65 19.10
CA VAL A 789 17.68 -2.74 18.84
C VAL A 789 18.14 -2.75 17.38
N ALA A 790 17.24 -2.48 16.43
CA ALA A 790 17.59 -2.42 15.01
C ALA A 790 18.49 -1.21 14.73
N LYS A 791 18.17 -0.05 15.30
CA LYS A 791 19.00 1.17 15.23
C LYS A 791 20.39 0.93 15.83
N ASP A 792 20.47 0.30 17.00
CA ASP A 792 21.73 -0.07 17.66
C ASP A 792 22.55 -1.04 16.80
N HIS A 793 21.91 -2.04 16.19
CA HIS A 793 22.58 -2.98 15.30
C HIS A 793 23.16 -2.28 14.06
N MET A 794 22.37 -1.41 13.42
CA MET A 794 22.78 -0.64 12.25
C MET A 794 23.89 0.39 12.56
N SER A 795 24.02 0.83 13.82
CA SER A 795 25.07 1.75 14.25
C SER A 795 26.44 1.10 14.50
N VAL A 796 26.51 -0.24 14.53
CA VAL A 796 27.77 -0.97 14.77
C VAL A 796 28.72 -0.79 13.59
N ARG A 797 29.81 -0.03 13.82
CA ARG A 797 30.93 0.14 12.89
C ARG A 797 31.81 -1.12 12.85
N SER A 798 31.78 -1.87 11.75
CA SER A 798 32.67 -3.04 11.54
C SER A 798 32.95 -3.27 10.05
N ASP A 799 34.13 -3.80 9.74
CA ASP A 799 34.52 -4.24 8.39
C ASP A 799 34.02 -5.67 8.07
N SER A 800 33.22 -6.27 8.96
CA SER A 800 32.61 -7.60 8.77
C SER A 800 31.42 -7.52 7.81
N GLY A 801 31.19 -8.56 7.00
CA GLY A 801 30.01 -8.68 6.13
C GLY A 801 28.64 -8.76 6.84
N ILE A 802 28.59 -8.58 8.16
CA ILE A 802 27.37 -8.53 9.00
C ILE A 802 27.09 -7.08 9.48
N SER A 803 27.98 -6.13 9.18
CA SER A 803 27.80 -4.71 9.55
C SER A 803 27.34 -3.90 8.36
N PHE A 804 26.49 -2.90 8.62
CA PHE A 804 26.04 -1.89 7.66
C PHE A 804 27.16 -0.87 7.30
N GLY A 805 28.41 -1.13 7.71
CA GLY A 805 29.48 -0.13 7.67
C GLY A 805 29.24 0.99 8.69
N ASN A 806 29.71 2.21 8.40
CA ASN A 806 29.33 3.39 9.16
C ASN A 806 27.86 3.72 8.86
N GLY A 807 26.89 2.99 9.43
CA GLY A 807 25.46 3.22 9.19
C GLY A 807 24.99 4.63 9.55
N TRP A 808 25.70 5.29 10.47
CA TRP A 808 25.59 6.72 10.79
C TRP A 808 26.88 7.42 10.39
N LEU A 809 26.81 8.24 9.35
CA LEU A 809 28.00 8.70 8.62
C LEU A 809 28.67 9.93 9.25
N MET A 810 28.01 10.65 10.17
CA MET A 810 28.57 11.83 10.84
C MET A 810 28.19 12.00 12.33
N ASN A 811 27.80 10.95 13.07
CA ASN A 811 27.69 11.09 14.53
C ASN A 811 27.70 9.73 15.28
N PRO A 812 28.65 9.48 16.20
CA PRO A 812 28.64 8.27 17.04
C PRO A 812 27.65 8.31 18.22
N ASP A 813 26.96 9.43 18.48
CA ASP A 813 25.92 9.60 19.51
C ASP A 813 24.91 10.71 19.10
N PRO A 814 23.91 10.42 18.25
CA PRO A 814 22.98 11.42 17.71
C PRO A 814 22.12 12.13 18.77
N PHE A 815 22.12 11.65 20.01
CA PHE A 815 21.32 12.25 21.10
C PHE A 815 22.17 12.98 22.15
N ASN A 816 23.51 12.81 22.20
CA ASN A 816 24.36 13.50 23.19
C ASN A 816 25.67 14.11 22.66
N ASP A 817 26.06 13.94 21.39
CA ASP A 817 27.30 14.52 20.85
C ASP A 817 27.10 15.08 19.42
N PRO A 818 26.55 16.30 19.24
CA PRO A 818 26.16 16.83 17.93
C PRO A 818 27.34 17.30 17.02
N ASP A 819 28.56 16.76 17.20
CA ASP A 819 29.76 17.12 16.43
C ASP A 819 30.09 16.15 15.28
#